data_AF-A0AAV5VMH4-F1
#
_entry.id   AF-A0AAV5VMH4-F1
#
_cell.length_a   1.000
_cell.length_b   1.000
_cell.length_c   1.000
_cell.angle_alpha   90.00
_cell.angle_beta   90.00
_cell.angle_gamma   90.00
#
_symmetry.space_group_name_H-M   'P 1'
#
loop_
_entity.id
_entity.type
_entity.pdbx_description
1 polymer ?
#
loop_
_entity_poly.entity_id
_entity_poly.type
_entity_poly.pdbx_seq_one_letter_code
_entity_poly.pdbx_strand_id
1 'polypeptide(L)'
;SLITAGAAVAAMVEKRDETLLANEHGCWAVKLIPGEKLPKNETVRIEIHRLQKKNCEGYDTLAVDDVTKIKRFLILGTTGGTFYAKEQKLTMANVESLKEIIIRGQAHLILDCLKEVSLSGKSQKQESLLLSLALCSRFGVSALSKASNELSKHVFYEYLREMHKEATGLVNHVCRTATQLFSYVAYCEMVSADIIITKEEEVEKRNEEPGHQARKRKTRETLEKAAEAAKPVPKSTGWGRVMRKCIQNWYLSKTPEELAVAVTKYRSRNGWSHRDLLRLSHPIPRVDHQRIVFEHIFYYATKGECQPRKRLFPADSCWAETVRMKYTEDQLAEEDTSEGLLYLERVSSLSPYTPEDEIIWSIRHFRLTWEMIPSKHLNSKEVWKAIVERMPMLAMIRNLAKMQTVGLFKGEKKEGDKIAHVVSYLTNVEALKKARIHPIQILLAKTVYDSGAGDKGSLVWTPRPELSTALEDAFYLTFQHVKKTELRYCIALDCSSSMCSKLSGSVLNGRTASAAIAMNIMKTEDTVECITFCNKTESLPFTKESKLAEITDHMKTIKQGDTSGSLPMTWATRIGKKFDVFLIFTDNDLNGEGPSTIRALTNYRRQSGIEEAKLIVVSMAANASSIASPDDKGMMDIVGFDPSIPQIIHDFVMGNI
;
A
#
# COMPACT_ATOMS: atom_id res chain seq x y z
N SER A 1 -11.17 -23.88 3.65
CA SER A 1 -12.55 -23.51 3.27
C SER A 1 -12.53 -22.67 2.00
N LEU A 2 -12.01 -21.43 2.01
CA LEU A 2 -11.96 -20.58 0.82
C LEU A 2 -11.25 -21.24 -0.38
N ILE A 3 -10.06 -21.83 -0.17
CA ILE A 3 -9.32 -22.55 -1.22
C ILE A 3 -10.17 -23.67 -1.84
N THR A 4 -10.88 -24.44 -1.01
CA THR A 4 -11.75 -25.54 -1.45
C THR A 4 -12.93 -25.04 -2.28
N ALA A 5 -13.63 -24.00 -1.80
CA ALA A 5 -14.74 -23.39 -2.53
C ALA A 5 -14.25 -22.72 -3.83
N GLY A 6 -13.07 -22.09 -3.80
CA GLY A 6 -12.42 -21.48 -4.94
C GLY A 6 -12.01 -22.51 -6.01
N ALA A 7 -11.47 -23.66 -5.61
CA ALA A 7 -11.14 -24.75 -6.53
C ALA A 7 -12.37 -25.31 -7.24
N ALA A 8 -13.51 -25.38 -6.54
CA ALA A 8 -14.77 -25.78 -7.16
C ALA A 8 -15.25 -24.74 -8.20
N VAL A 9 -15.14 -23.44 -7.90
CA VAL A 9 -15.41 -22.36 -8.86
C VAL A 9 -14.45 -22.43 -10.05
N ALA A 10 -13.14 -22.59 -9.82
CA ALA A 10 -12.14 -22.69 -10.87
C ALA A 10 -12.44 -23.86 -11.83
N ALA A 11 -12.83 -25.02 -11.28
CA ALA A 11 -13.25 -26.17 -12.08
C ALA A 11 -14.50 -25.89 -12.94
N MET A 12 -15.44 -25.06 -12.50
CA MET A 12 -16.60 -24.63 -13.30
C MET A 12 -16.23 -23.60 -14.38
N VAL A 13 -15.26 -22.72 -14.09
CA VAL A 13 -14.73 -21.78 -15.08
C VAL A 13 -13.98 -22.52 -16.18
N GLU A 14 -13.22 -23.57 -15.83
CA GLU A 14 -12.54 -24.46 -16.78
C GLU A 14 -13.55 -25.36 -17.53
N LYS A 15 -14.54 -25.92 -16.83
CA LYS A 15 -15.64 -26.70 -17.40
C LYS A 15 -16.86 -25.80 -17.60
N ARG A 16 -16.82 -24.94 -18.62
CA ARG A 16 -17.90 -24.04 -19.09
C ARG A 16 -19.32 -24.47 -18.66
N ASP A 17 -19.73 -24.08 -17.45
CA ASP A 17 -21.03 -24.45 -16.92
C ASP A 17 -22.07 -23.44 -17.42
N GLU A 18 -22.92 -23.87 -18.35
CA GLU A 18 -23.98 -23.05 -18.96
C GLU A 18 -24.99 -22.54 -17.93
N THR A 19 -25.08 -23.15 -16.74
CA THR A 19 -26.00 -22.73 -15.66
C THR A 19 -25.65 -21.38 -15.03
N LEU A 20 -24.39 -20.93 -15.14
CA LEU A 20 -23.97 -19.59 -14.69
C LEU A 20 -24.51 -18.45 -15.57
N LEU A 21 -25.12 -18.78 -16.73
CA LEU A 21 -25.53 -17.82 -17.75
C LEU A 21 -27.05 -17.59 -17.83
N ALA A 22 -27.85 -18.25 -17.00
CA ALA A 22 -29.31 -18.13 -17.04
C ALA A 22 -29.87 -17.43 -15.80
N ASN A 23 -30.02 -16.10 -15.87
CA ASN A 23 -31.25 -15.36 -15.55
C ASN A 23 -30.98 -13.90 -15.12
N GLU A 24 -31.98 -13.08 -15.44
CA GLU A 24 -31.97 -11.62 -15.51
C GLU A 24 -31.60 -10.90 -14.19
N HIS A 25 -30.92 -9.75 -14.36
CA HIS A 25 -30.50 -8.75 -13.37
C HIS A 25 -29.30 -9.07 -12.44
N GLY A 26 -28.08 -8.83 -12.96
CA GLY A 26 -26.96 -8.25 -12.17
C GLY A 26 -25.58 -8.90 -12.32
N CYS A 27 -24.79 -8.43 -13.31
CA CYS A 27 -23.31 -8.53 -13.51
C CYS A 27 -22.73 -9.97 -13.62
N TRP A 28 -22.05 -10.44 -14.68
CA TRP A 28 -20.95 -9.86 -15.49
C TRP A 28 -20.94 -10.47 -16.91
N ALA A 29 -20.49 -9.72 -17.92
CA ALA A 29 -20.39 -10.18 -19.31
C ALA A 29 -18.99 -10.73 -19.62
N VAL A 30 -18.93 -12.00 -20.03
CA VAL A 30 -17.76 -12.62 -20.69
C VAL A 30 -17.85 -12.29 -22.18
N LYS A 31 -16.78 -11.72 -22.75
CA LYS A 31 -16.75 -11.29 -24.16
C LYS A 31 -16.52 -12.49 -25.08
N LEU A 32 -17.56 -12.92 -25.81
CA LEU A 32 -17.48 -13.88 -26.93
C LEU A 32 -17.31 -13.11 -28.23
N ILE A 33 -16.33 -13.48 -29.07
CA ILE A 33 -16.14 -12.87 -30.40
C ILE A 33 -17.00 -13.65 -31.41
N PRO A 34 -17.89 -12.99 -32.18
CA PRO A 34 -18.66 -13.67 -33.23
C PRO A 34 -17.76 -13.90 -34.45
N GLY A 35 -17.63 -15.16 -34.87
CA GLY A 35 -17.24 -15.55 -36.23
C GLY A 35 -18.39 -16.34 -36.84
N GLU A 36 -18.76 -16.00 -38.07
CA GLU A 36 -20.03 -16.40 -38.70
C GLU A 36 -20.22 -17.93 -38.84
N LYS A 37 -21.46 -18.35 -38.53
CA LYS A 37 -22.15 -19.63 -38.79
C LYS A 37 -21.28 -20.82 -39.19
N LEU A 38 -21.33 -21.92 -38.42
CA LEU A 38 -21.39 -23.30 -38.97
C LEU A 38 -22.06 -24.28 -37.96
N PRO A 39 -22.73 -25.36 -38.44
CA PRO A 39 -23.54 -26.28 -37.65
C PRO A 39 -22.83 -27.61 -37.29
N LYS A 40 -23.33 -28.26 -36.23
CA LYS A 40 -23.10 -29.65 -35.76
C LYS A 40 -21.76 -29.96 -35.05
N ASN A 41 -21.86 -30.10 -33.72
CA ASN A 41 -21.02 -30.91 -32.82
C ASN A 41 -19.49 -30.87 -33.02
N GLU A 42 -18.86 -29.73 -32.76
CA GLU A 42 -17.40 -29.69 -32.55
C GLU A 42 -17.02 -29.00 -31.23
N THR A 43 -16.05 -29.63 -30.56
CA THR A 43 -15.36 -29.17 -29.35
C THR A 43 -14.65 -27.85 -29.56
N VAL A 44 -14.82 -26.93 -28.61
CA VAL A 44 -14.06 -25.67 -28.57
C VAL A 44 -12.66 -25.92 -28.03
N ARG A 45 -11.64 -25.64 -28.84
CA ARG A 45 -10.26 -25.50 -28.36
C ARG A 45 -10.11 -24.15 -27.65
N ILE A 46 -9.59 -24.18 -26.43
CA ILE A 46 -8.95 -23.02 -25.80
C ILE A 46 -7.49 -23.07 -26.25
N GLU A 47 -7.07 -22.18 -27.13
CA GLU A 47 -5.65 -21.91 -27.28
C GLU A 47 -5.21 -21.05 -26.09
N ILE A 48 -4.45 -21.66 -25.17
CA ILE A 48 -3.61 -20.92 -24.23
C ILE A 48 -2.44 -20.37 -25.07
N HIS A 49 -2.66 -19.28 -25.79
CA HIS A 49 -1.54 -18.50 -26.27
C HIS A 49 -0.86 -17.85 -25.07
N ARG A 50 0.46 -18.02 -24.94
CA ARG A 50 1.31 -17.15 -24.12
C ARG A 50 0.88 -15.71 -24.42
N LEU A 51 0.24 -15.04 -23.47
CA LEU A 51 -0.26 -13.68 -23.68
C LEU A 51 0.93 -12.73 -23.85
N GLN A 52 1.38 -12.58 -25.09
CA GLN A 52 2.14 -11.40 -25.49
C GLN A 52 1.22 -10.21 -25.23
N LYS A 53 1.63 -9.37 -24.27
CA LYS A 53 0.93 -8.16 -23.91
C LYS A 53 1.72 -6.99 -24.47
N LYS A 54 1.05 -6.08 -25.16
CA LYS A 54 1.68 -4.83 -25.54
C LYS A 54 1.85 -3.95 -24.31
N ASN A 55 3.06 -3.42 -24.10
CA ASN A 55 3.28 -2.38 -23.09
C ASN A 55 2.68 -1.04 -23.52
N CYS A 56 2.86 0.01 -22.72
CA CYS A 56 2.31 1.33 -23.02
C CYS A 56 2.82 1.95 -24.33
N GLU A 57 3.98 1.49 -24.81
CA GLU A 57 4.63 1.92 -26.06
C GLU A 57 4.29 1.01 -27.26
N GLY A 58 3.47 -0.02 -27.06
CA GLY A 58 3.01 -0.90 -28.14
C GLY A 58 3.93 -2.09 -28.46
N TYR A 59 5.00 -2.29 -27.70
CA TYR A 59 5.97 -3.39 -27.86
C TYR A 59 5.49 -4.67 -27.16
N ASP A 60 5.77 -5.82 -27.76
CA ASP A 60 5.40 -7.12 -27.21
C ASP A 60 6.22 -7.44 -25.95
N THR A 61 5.53 -7.56 -24.82
CA THR A 61 6.05 -7.95 -23.51
C THR A 61 5.33 -9.20 -23.00
N LEU A 62 5.81 -9.78 -21.90
CA LEU A 62 5.15 -10.92 -21.28
C LEU A 62 4.16 -10.47 -20.20
N ALA A 63 3.06 -11.22 -20.07
CA ALA A 63 2.14 -11.07 -18.95
C ALA A 63 2.79 -11.59 -17.65
N VAL A 64 2.67 -10.79 -16.60
CA VAL A 64 3.10 -11.12 -15.23
C VAL A 64 2.13 -12.13 -14.61
N ASP A 65 2.64 -13.08 -13.82
CA ASP A 65 1.81 -14.00 -13.04
C ASP A 65 0.94 -13.26 -12.01
N ASP A 66 -0.14 -13.90 -11.56
CA ASP A 66 -1.12 -13.23 -10.69
C ASP A 66 -0.55 -12.86 -9.32
N VAL A 67 0.35 -13.67 -8.74
CA VAL A 67 0.95 -13.38 -7.42
C VAL A 67 1.87 -12.18 -7.53
N THR A 68 2.73 -12.12 -8.54
CA THR A 68 3.62 -10.98 -8.76
C THR A 68 2.81 -9.71 -9.08
N LYS A 69 1.73 -9.83 -9.87
CA LYS A 69 0.83 -8.71 -10.17
C LYS A 69 0.16 -8.17 -8.91
N ILE A 70 -0.36 -9.05 -8.04
CA ILE A 70 -0.90 -8.66 -6.73
C ILE A 70 0.19 -7.96 -5.91
N LYS A 71 1.38 -8.56 -5.77
CA LYS A 71 2.48 -7.99 -4.97
C LYS A 71 2.93 -6.62 -5.49
N ARG A 72 3.03 -6.43 -6.81
CA ARG A 72 3.32 -5.12 -7.42
C ARG A 72 2.32 -4.07 -6.98
N PHE A 73 1.03 -4.38 -7.07
CA PHE A 73 -0.02 -3.44 -6.64
C PHE A 73 0.01 -3.16 -5.13
N LEU A 74 0.22 -4.18 -4.30
CA LEU A 74 0.21 -4.04 -2.84
C LEU A 74 1.44 -3.31 -2.29
N ILE A 75 2.61 -3.48 -2.91
CA ILE A 75 3.89 -2.91 -2.44
C ILE A 75 4.13 -1.52 -3.02
N LEU A 76 4.05 -1.37 -4.36
CA LEU A 76 4.35 -0.10 -5.05
C LEU A 76 3.16 0.86 -5.03
N GLY A 77 1.94 0.31 -5.06
CA GLY A 77 0.72 1.08 -5.24
C GLY A 77 0.62 1.80 -6.57
N THR A 78 -0.37 2.67 -6.70
CA THR A 78 -0.69 3.37 -7.94
C THR A 78 -0.70 4.89 -7.80
N THR A 79 -0.41 5.40 -6.59
CA THR A 79 -0.43 6.84 -6.30
C THR A 79 0.57 7.58 -7.19
N GLY A 80 0.19 8.72 -7.74
CA GLY A 80 1.02 9.47 -8.69
C GLY A 80 1.08 8.89 -10.10
N GLY A 81 0.54 7.69 -10.33
CA GLY A 81 0.57 7.01 -11.63
C GLY A 81 1.96 6.51 -12.02
N THR A 82 2.13 6.17 -13.30
CA THR A 82 3.43 5.98 -13.95
C THR A 82 3.65 7.10 -14.96
N PHE A 83 4.81 7.13 -15.60
CA PHE A 83 5.07 8.03 -16.72
C PHE A 83 3.99 7.95 -17.81
N TYR A 84 3.48 6.75 -18.09
CA TYR A 84 2.54 6.47 -19.17
C TYR A 84 1.06 6.41 -18.75
N ALA A 85 0.76 6.28 -17.46
CA ALA A 85 -0.60 6.08 -16.97
C ALA A 85 -0.92 6.96 -15.76
N LYS A 86 -2.04 7.69 -15.83
CA LYS A 86 -2.57 8.43 -14.68
C LYS A 86 -2.93 7.47 -13.53
N GLU A 87 -2.78 7.94 -12.30
CA GLU A 87 -3.10 7.21 -11.05
C GLU A 87 -4.46 6.49 -11.10
N GLN A 88 -5.51 7.17 -11.56
CA GLN A 88 -6.85 6.59 -11.64
C GLN A 88 -6.90 5.41 -12.63
N LYS A 89 -6.33 5.57 -13.82
CA LYS A 89 -6.31 4.52 -14.86
C LYS A 89 -5.55 3.29 -14.37
N LEU A 90 -4.38 3.51 -13.75
CA LEU A 90 -3.55 2.43 -13.21
C LEU A 90 -4.22 1.69 -12.04
N THR A 91 -4.92 2.44 -11.18
CA THR A 91 -5.72 1.86 -10.08
C THR A 91 -6.83 0.99 -10.62
N MET A 92 -7.58 1.47 -11.62
CA MET A 92 -8.68 0.70 -12.22
C MET A 92 -8.18 -0.57 -12.92
N ALA A 93 -7.08 -0.49 -13.68
CA ALA A 93 -6.49 -1.66 -14.33
C ALA A 93 -6.06 -2.75 -13.34
N ASN A 94 -5.45 -2.35 -12.21
CA ASN A 94 -5.09 -3.30 -11.14
C ASN A 94 -6.33 -3.87 -10.45
N VAL A 95 -7.34 -3.04 -10.17
CA VAL A 95 -8.60 -3.52 -9.58
C VAL A 95 -9.29 -4.51 -10.50
N GLU A 96 -9.35 -4.26 -11.81
CA GLU A 96 -9.94 -5.19 -12.77
C GLU A 96 -9.19 -6.53 -12.79
N SER A 97 -7.86 -6.48 -12.76
CA SER A 97 -7.04 -7.69 -12.61
C SER A 97 -7.37 -8.48 -11.32
N LEU A 98 -7.60 -7.79 -10.20
CA LEU A 98 -8.03 -8.44 -8.95
C LEU A 98 -9.43 -9.05 -9.08
N LYS A 99 -10.36 -8.40 -9.78
CA LYS A 99 -11.70 -8.96 -10.04
C LYS A 99 -11.61 -10.22 -10.88
N GLU A 100 -10.79 -10.23 -11.93
CA GLU A 100 -10.56 -11.42 -12.76
C GLU A 100 -10.03 -12.60 -11.93
N ILE A 101 -9.10 -12.34 -11.00
CA ILE A 101 -8.59 -13.36 -10.06
C ILE A 101 -9.71 -13.88 -9.15
N ILE A 102 -10.57 -12.99 -8.63
CA ILE A 102 -11.72 -13.38 -7.80
C ILE A 102 -12.68 -14.26 -8.60
N ILE A 103 -13.04 -13.86 -9.82
CA ILE A 103 -13.98 -14.58 -10.70
C ILE A 103 -13.46 -15.97 -11.06
N ARG A 104 -12.14 -16.12 -11.22
CA ARG A 104 -11.47 -17.42 -11.45
C ARG A 104 -11.41 -18.34 -10.22
N GLY A 105 -12.00 -17.96 -9.08
CA GLY A 105 -11.97 -18.75 -7.86
C GLY A 105 -10.66 -18.62 -7.06
N GLN A 106 -9.81 -17.65 -7.39
CA GLN A 106 -8.45 -17.53 -6.86
C GLN A 106 -8.27 -16.40 -5.83
N ALA A 107 -9.35 -15.93 -5.18
CA ALA A 107 -9.27 -14.84 -4.19
C ALA A 107 -8.35 -15.12 -3.00
N HIS A 108 -8.09 -16.40 -2.68
CA HIS A 108 -7.13 -16.78 -1.64
C HIS A 108 -5.73 -16.21 -1.91
N LEU A 109 -5.28 -16.16 -3.18
CA LEU A 109 -3.99 -15.56 -3.55
C LEU A 109 -3.90 -14.09 -3.13
N ILE A 110 -5.01 -13.34 -3.27
CA ILE A 110 -5.08 -11.93 -2.87
C ILE A 110 -4.98 -11.80 -1.35
N LEU A 111 -5.73 -12.61 -0.60
CA LEU A 111 -5.75 -12.57 0.86
C LEU A 111 -4.43 -13.03 1.48
N ASP A 112 -3.79 -14.06 0.91
CA ASP A 112 -2.48 -14.55 1.33
C ASP A 112 -1.40 -13.49 1.10
N CYS A 113 -1.36 -12.88 -0.09
CA CYS A 113 -0.45 -11.78 -0.38
C CYS A 113 -0.72 -10.57 0.52
N LEU A 114 -1.99 -10.23 0.79
CA LEU A 114 -2.37 -9.15 1.70
C LEU A 114 -1.83 -9.39 3.10
N LYS A 115 -1.99 -10.61 3.63
CA LYS A 115 -1.50 -11.01 4.94
C LYS A 115 0.03 -10.97 4.99
N GLU A 116 0.71 -11.52 3.99
CA GLU A 116 2.16 -11.50 3.88
C GLU A 116 2.70 -10.05 3.89
N VAL A 117 2.21 -9.22 2.97
CA VAL A 117 2.71 -7.84 2.78
C VAL A 117 2.38 -6.97 3.99
N SER A 118 1.19 -7.11 4.58
CA SER A 118 0.77 -6.31 5.73
C SER A 118 1.53 -6.68 7.01
N LEU A 119 1.63 -7.97 7.34
CA LEU A 119 2.31 -8.43 8.55
C LEU A 119 3.82 -8.16 8.50
N SER A 120 4.43 -8.37 7.33
CA SER A 120 5.86 -8.14 7.09
C SER A 120 6.22 -6.66 6.91
N GLY A 121 5.23 -5.76 6.81
CA GLY A 121 5.46 -4.33 6.64
C GLY A 121 6.12 -3.96 5.30
N LYS A 122 5.91 -4.75 4.25
CA LYS A 122 6.54 -4.61 2.93
C LYS A 122 5.97 -3.49 2.06
N SER A 123 4.88 -2.85 2.49
CA SER A 123 4.23 -1.81 1.70
C SER A 123 4.50 -0.41 2.27
N GLN A 124 4.90 0.52 1.40
CA GLN A 124 5.12 1.93 1.76
C GLN A 124 3.84 2.61 2.23
N LYS A 125 2.74 2.34 1.51
CA LYS A 125 1.44 3.02 1.59
C LYS A 125 0.34 2.00 1.76
N GLN A 126 -0.61 2.30 2.63
CA GLN A 126 -1.61 1.30 3.02
C GLN A 126 -2.83 1.31 2.10
N GLU A 127 -2.97 2.29 1.22
CA GLU A 127 -4.12 2.53 0.36
C GLU A 127 -4.44 1.31 -0.52
N SER A 128 -3.45 0.73 -1.21
CA SER A 128 -3.66 -0.47 -2.04
C SER A 128 -4.06 -1.70 -1.23
N LEU A 129 -3.48 -1.86 -0.03
CA LEU A 129 -3.83 -2.95 0.89
C LEU A 129 -5.30 -2.82 1.32
N LEU A 130 -5.70 -1.62 1.72
CA LEU A 130 -7.05 -1.34 2.21
C LEU A 130 -8.09 -1.43 1.09
N LEU A 131 -7.76 -0.98 -0.13
CA LEU A 131 -8.62 -1.11 -1.30
C LEU A 131 -8.80 -2.59 -1.71
N SER A 132 -7.72 -3.37 -1.75
CA SER A 132 -7.79 -4.81 -2.08
C SER A 132 -8.55 -5.60 -1.01
N LEU A 133 -8.37 -5.25 0.27
CA LEU A 133 -9.12 -5.82 1.38
C LEU A 133 -10.60 -5.44 1.30
N ALA A 134 -10.92 -4.19 0.97
CA ALA A 134 -12.29 -3.73 0.78
C ALA A 134 -12.96 -4.41 -0.42
N LEU A 135 -12.22 -4.60 -1.52
CA LEU A 135 -12.68 -5.36 -2.69
C LEU A 135 -13.05 -6.79 -2.26
N CYS A 136 -12.14 -7.53 -1.63
CA CYS A 136 -12.43 -8.89 -1.16
C CYS A 136 -13.53 -8.94 -0.09
N SER A 137 -13.72 -7.87 0.69
CA SER A 137 -14.77 -7.81 1.72
C SER A 137 -16.17 -7.56 1.14
N ARG A 138 -16.26 -6.94 -0.05
CA ARG A 138 -17.51 -6.36 -0.57
C ARG A 138 -17.83 -6.71 -2.02
N PHE A 139 -16.96 -7.42 -2.72
CA PHE A 139 -17.17 -7.82 -4.12
C PHE A 139 -18.47 -8.62 -4.27
N GLY A 140 -19.36 -8.16 -5.16
CA GLY A 140 -20.64 -8.81 -5.44
C GLY A 140 -21.67 -8.77 -4.30
N VAL A 141 -21.44 -8.00 -3.23
CA VAL A 141 -22.31 -8.02 -2.03
C VAL A 141 -23.73 -7.53 -2.29
N SER A 142 -23.91 -6.61 -3.26
CA SER A 142 -25.21 -6.11 -3.68
C SER A 142 -26.05 -7.24 -4.30
N ALA A 143 -25.44 -8.06 -5.15
CA ALA A 143 -26.05 -9.26 -5.73
C ALA A 143 -26.36 -10.32 -4.66
N LEU A 144 -25.41 -10.59 -3.75
CA LEU A 144 -25.61 -11.54 -2.63
C LEU A 144 -26.83 -11.20 -1.77
N SER A 145 -27.06 -9.92 -1.50
CA SER A 145 -28.15 -9.46 -0.63
C SER A 145 -29.55 -9.68 -1.22
N LYS A 146 -29.65 -9.88 -2.54
CA LYS A 146 -30.91 -10.01 -3.28
C LYS A 146 -31.17 -11.43 -3.78
N ALA A 147 -30.22 -12.34 -3.59
CA ALA A 147 -30.30 -13.70 -4.13
C ALA A 147 -31.40 -14.53 -3.46
N SER A 148 -32.10 -15.33 -4.27
CA SER A 148 -33.07 -16.31 -3.79
C SER A 148 -32.40 -17.40 -2.95
N ASN A 149 -33.16 -18.11 -2.10
CA ASN A 149 -32.62 -19.19 -1.26
C ASN A 149 -31.88 -20.27 -2.06
N GLU A 150 -32.31 -20.57 -3.28
CA GLU A 150 -31.67 -21.55 -4.17
C GLU A 150 -30.33 -21.03 -4.71
N LEU A 151 -30.31 -19.81 -5.25
CA LEU A 151 -29.08 -19.17 -5.74
C LEU A 151 -28.05 -18.97 -4.62
N SER A 152 -28.54 -18.78 -3.39
CA SER A 152 -27.74 -18.63 -2.19
C SER A 152 -26.91 -19.89 -1.84
N LYS A 153 -27.25 -21.05 -2.38
CA LYS A 153 -26.54 -22.34 -2.23
C LYS A 153 -25.60 -22.65 -3.40
N HIS A 154 -25.55 -21.78 -4.40
CA HIS A 154 -24.66 -21.97 -5.55
C HIS A 154 -23.18 -21.89 -5.11
N VAL A 155 -22.32 -22.73 -5.69
CA VAL A 155 -20.89 -22.86 -5.32
C VAL A 155 -20.18 -21.50 -5.35
N PHE A 156 -20.47 -20.67 -6.35
CA PHE A 156 -19.93 -19.31 -6.43
C PHE A 156 -20.36 -18.40 -5.27
N TYR A 157 -21.61 -18.53 -4.80
CA TYR A 157 -22.12 -17.76 -3.67
C TYR A 157 -21.48 -18.20 -2.35
N GLU A 158 -21.25 -19.51 -2.17
CA GLU A 158 -20.51 -20.03 -1.03
C GLU A 158 -19.06 -19.54 -1.02
N TYR A 159 -18.40 -19.57 -2.18
CA TYR A 159 -17.06 -19.01 -2.36
C TYR A 159 -16.99 -17.52 -1.98
N LEU A 160 -17.93 -16.69 -2.47
CA LEU A 160 -17.96 -15.27 -2.11
C LEU A 160 -18.19 -15.04 -0.61
N ARG A 161 -19.04 -15.84 0.04
CA ARG A 161 -19.26 -15.75 1.50
C ARG A 161 -18.01 -16.09 2.29
N GLU A 162 -17.31 -17.16 1.92
CA GLU A 162 -16.06 -17.54 2.57
C GLU A 162 -14.97 -16.49 2.34
N MET A 163 -14.89 -15.91 1.14
CA MET A 163 -13.99 -14.79 0.84
C MET A 163 -14.30 -13.58 1.73
N HIS A 164 -15.57 -13.16 1.82
CA HIS A 164 -15.98 -12.02 2.64
C HIS A 164 -15.68 -12.25 4.12
N LYS A 165 -15.91 -13.47 4.61
CA LYS A 165 -15.63 -13.88 6.00
C LYS A 165 -14.13 -13.82 6.31
N GLU A 166 -13.29 -14.34 5.42
CA GLU A 166 -11.84 -14.33 5.60
C GLU A 166 -11.28 -12.91 5.50
N ALA A 167 -11.70 -12.14 4.49
CA ALA A 167 -11.31 -10.73 4.33
C ALA A 167 -11.69 -9.88 5.55
N THR A 168 -12.93 -10.02 6.06
CA THR A 168 -13.35 -9.27 7.26
C THR A 168 -12.64 -9.74 8.54
N GLY A 169 -12.23 -11.01 8.61
CA GLY A 169 -11.37 -11.53 9.67
C GLY A 169 -9.98 -10.88 9.70
N LEU A 170 -9.45 -10.46 8.55
CA LEU A 170 -8.14 -9.79 8.44
C LEU A 170 -8.18 -8.30 8.82
N VAL A 171 -9.35 -7.68 8.94
CA VAL A 171 -9.47 -6.22 9.16
C VAL A 171 -8.75 -5.77 10.43
N ASN A 172 -8.85 -6.51 11.54
CA ASN A 172 -8.16 -6.15 12.78
C ASN A 172 -6.62 -6.23 12.66
N HIS A 173 -6.11 -7.09 11.79
CA HIS A 173 -4.67 -7.24 11.56
C HIS A 173 -4.13 -6.18 10.60
N VAL A 174 -4.90 -5.83 9.58
CA VAL A 174 -4.49 -4.85 8.55
C VAL A 174 -4.76 -3.41 9.01
N CYS A 175 -5.97 -3.13 9.51
CA CYS A 175 -6.36 -1.83 10.04
C CYS A 175 -5.91 -1.69 11.50
N ARG A 176 -4.65 -1.33 11.72
CA ARG A 176 -4.07 -1.13 13.05
C ARG A 176 -4.44 0.23 13.66
N THR A 177 -4.66 1.24 12.82
CA THR A 177 -4.98 2.61 13.25
C THR A 177 -6.39 3.05 12.80
N ALA A 178 -6.95 4.06 13.48
CA ALA A 178 -8.25 4.62 13.11
C ALA A 178 -8.26 5.16 11.67
N THR A 179 -7.17 5.79 11.21
CA THR A 179 -7.01 6.28 9.84
C THR A 179 -7.15 5.16 8.80
N GLN A 180 -6.58 3.99 9.08
CA GLN A 180 -6.67 2.82 8.20
C GLN A 180 -8.10 2.27 8.17
N LEU A 181 -8.75 2.20 9.34
CA LEU A 181 -10.15 1.78 9.44
C LEU A 181 -11.08 2.70 8.64
N PHE A 182 -10.95 4.03 8.80
CA PHE A 182 -11.74 5.00 8.04
C PHE A 182 -11.53 4.87 6.53
N SER A 183 -10.29 4.68 6.10
CA SER A 183 -9.95 4.51 4.69
C SER A 183 -10.52 3.20 4.14
N TYR A 184 -10.44 2.10 4.89
CA TYR A 184 -11.08 0.83 4.55
C TYR A 184 -12.59 0.97 4.38
N VAL A 185 -13.27 1.63 5.31
CA VAL A 185 -14.74 1.84 5.22
C VAL A 185 -15.09 2.69 3.99
N ALA A 186 -14.32 3.75 3.71
CA ALA A 186 -14.50 4.54 2.50
C ALA A 186 -14.37 3.69 1.22
N TYR A 187 -13.37 2.81 1.14
CA TYR A 187 -13.24 1.89 0.01
C TYR A 187 -14.37 0.86 -0.04
N CYS A 188 -14.84 0.35 1.10
CA CYS A 188 -16.00 -0.55 1.13
C CYS A 188 -17.26 0.11 0.57
N GLU A 189 -17.47 1.40 0.85
CA GLU A 189 -18.58 2.19 0.28
C GLU A 189 -18.43 2.30 -1.24
N MET A 190 -17.23 2.66 -1.72
CA MET A 190 -16.94 2.76 -3.15
C MET A 190 -17.15 1.44 -3.91
N VAL A 191 -16.69 0.32 -3.35
CA VAL A 191 -16.86 -1.02 -3.93
C VAL A 191 -18.34 -1.42 -3.93
N SER A 192 -19.05 -1.20 -2.81
CA SER A 192 -20.46 -1.63 -2.67
C SER A 192 -21.43 -0.83 -3.56
N ALA A 193 -21.06 0.41 -3.90
CA ALA A 193 -21.84 1.26 -4.79
C ALA A 193 -21.58 0.96 -6.29
N ASP A 194 -20.77 -0.06 -6.60
CA ASP A 194 -20.34 -0.42 -7.95
C ASP A 194 -19.69 0.77 -8.72
N ILE A 195 -19.21 1.79 -7.98
CA ILE A 195 -18.54 2.99 -8.53
C ILE A 195 -17.20 2.59 -9.17
N ILE A 196 -16.57 1.55 -8.63
CA ILE A 196 -15.34 0.94 -9.17
C ILE A 196 -15.64 -0.03 -10.33
N ILE A 197 -16.92 -0.25 -10.66
CA ILE A 197 -17.36 -1.15 -11.74
C ILE A 197 -17.79 -0.35 -12.99
N THR A 198 -18.22 0.90 -12.85
CA THR A 198 -18.95 1.61 -13.92
C THR A 198 -18.19 2.76 -14.60
N LYS A 199 -17.01 3.15 -14.11
CA LYS A 199 -16.28 4.34 -14.61
C LYS A 199 -15.29 4.08 -15.77
N GLU A 200 -15.54 3.09 -16.62
CA GLU A 200 -14.92 3.04 -17.96
C GLU A 200 -15.88 3.52 -19.06
N GLU A 201 -17.19 3.24 -18.95
CA GLU A 201 -18.10 3.48 -20.07
C GLU A 201 -18.44 4.95 -20.37
N GLU A 202 -18.23 5.87 -19.42
CA GLU A 202 -18.59 7.29 -19.61
C GLU A 202 -17.48 8.16 -20.22
N VAL A 203 -16.23 7.72 -20.18
CA VAL A 203 -15.09 8.55 -20.64
C VAL A 203 -14.77 8.32 -22.12
N GLU A 204 -14.93 7.09 -22.61
CA GLU A 204 -14.62 6.75 -24.01
C GLU A 204 -15.71 7.16 -25.00
N LYS A 205 -16.97 7.28 -24.57
CA LYS A 205 -18.09 7.69 -25.45
C LYS A 205 -18.15 9.20 -25.77
N ARG A 206 -17.18 10.00 -25.30
CA ARG A 206 -17.14 11.45 -25.55
C ARG A 206 -16.39 11.85 -26.82
N ASN A 207 -15.57 10.96 -27.38
CA ASN A 207 -14.78 11.24 -28.57
C ASN A 207 -15.13 10.23 -29.66
N GLU A 208 -16.15 10.50 -30.47
CA GLU A 208 -16.23 10.10 -31.89
C GLU A 208 -17.57 10.55 -32.55
N GLU A 209 -17.40 11.35 -33.61
CA GLU A 209 -18.24 11.73 -34.76
C GLU A 209 -19.62 12.45 -34.68
N PRO A 210 -19.89 13.41 -35.61
CA PRO A 210 -21.00 14.36 -35.57
C PRO A 210 -22.22 13.94 -36.44
N GLY A 211 -22.71 12.71 -36.27
CA GLY A 211 -23.95 12.22 -36.92
C GLY A 211 -25.03 11.72 -35.96
N HIS A 212 -24.74 11.66 -34.66
CA HIS A 212 -25.49 10.88 -33.68
C HIS A 212 -26.39 11.74 -32.76
N GLN A 213 -27.20 12.65 -33.31
CA GLN A 213 -28.11 13.48 -32.49
C GLN A 213 -29.59 13.04 -32.57
N ALA A 214 -30.09 12.61 -33.73
CA ALA A 214 -31.49 12.22 -33.89
C ALA A 214 -31.83 10.86 -33.23
N ARG A 215 -30.91 9.88 -33.29
CA ARG A 215 -31.08 8.56 -32.66
C ARG A 215 -30.96 8.63 -31.13
N LYS A 216 -30.15 9.56 -30.60
CA LYS A 216 -29.97 9.80 -29.15
C LYS A 216 -31.25 10.30 -28.47
N ARG A 217 -32.07 11.13 -29.14
CA ARG A 217 -33.28 11.67 -28.51
C ARG A 217 -34.34 10.59 -28.26
N LYS A 218 -34.54 9.70 -29.24
CA LYS A 218 -35.49 8.59 -29.12
C LYS A 218 -35.01 7.53 -28.12
N THR A 219 -33.72 7.18 -28.13
CA THR A 219 -33.15 6.24 -27.15
C THR A 219 -33.14 6.82 -25.74
N ARG A 220 -32.90 8.13 -25.58
CA ARG A 220 -32.94 8.83 -24.29
C ARG A 220 -34.36 8.93 -23.72
N GLU A 221 -35.36 9.24 -24.54
CA GLU A 221 -36.77 9.21 -24.11
C GLU A 221 -37.23 7.79 -23.72
N THR A 222 -36.68 6.75 -24.37
CA THR A 222 -36.98 5.35 -24.04
C THR A 222 -36.29 4.92 -22.74
N LEU A 223 -35.05 5.37 -22.51
CA LEU A 223 -34.29 5.12 -21.28
C LEU A 223 -34.82 5.94 -20.09
N GLU A 224 -35.26 7.18 -20.31
CA GLU A 224 -35.91 8.03 -19.30
C GLU A 224 -37.25 7.42 -18.87
N LYS A 225 -38.08 6.96 -19.81
CA LYS A 225 -39.33 6.23 -19.49
C LYS A 225 -39.08 4.89 -18.79
N ALA A 226 -38.01 4.16 -19.16
CA ALA A 226 -37.63 2.92 -18.47
C ALA A 226 -37.09 3.18 -17.06
N ALA A 227 -36.38 4.30 -16.84
CA ALA A 227 -35.90 4.74 -15.54
C ALA A 227 -37.02 5.27 -14.64
N GLU A 228 -38.03 5.95 -15.21
CA GLU A 228 -39.24 6.38 -14.48
C GLU A 228 -40.16 5.21 -14.12
N ALA A 229 -40.19 4.14 -14.93
CA ALA A 229 -40.96 2.92 -14.67
C ALA A 229 -40.28 1.95 -13.68
N ALA A 230 -38.96 2.06 -13.47
CA ALA A 230 -38.23 1.25 -12.51
C ALA A 230 -38.47 1.77 -11.09
N LYS A 231 -39.21 0.99 -10.27
CA LYS A 231 -39.32 1.27 -8.82
C LYS A 231 -37.91 1.47 -8.25
N PRO A 232 -37.65 2.55 -7.47
CA PRO A 232 -36.33 2.78 -6.91
C PRO A 232 -35.96 1.58 -6.04
N VAL A 233 -34.98 0.81 -6.52
CA VAL A 233 -34.46 -0.33 -5.79
C VAL A 233 -33.87 0.23 -4.49
N PRO A 234 -34.29 -0.26 -3.31
CA PRO A 234 -33.73 0.22 -2.06
C PRO A 234 -32.23 -0.02 -2.09
N LYS A 235 -31.45 1.06 -2.07
CA LYS A 235 -29.98 0.99 -1.99
C LYS A 235 -29.64 0.31 -0.67
N SER A 236 -29.02 -0.87 -0.73
CA SER A 236 -28.42 -1.49 0.45
C SER A 236 -27.50 -0.45 1.10
N THR A 237 -27.67 -0.20 2.39
CA THR A 237 -26.84 0.77 3.13
C THR A 237 -25.38 0.33 3.22
N GLY A 238 -25.05 -0.89 2.80
CA GLY A 238 -23.72 -1.47 2.92
C GLY A 238 -23.42 -2.06 4.30
N TRP A 239 -24.23 -1.76 5.32
CA TRP A 239 -24.00 -2.11 6.73
C TRP A 239 -24.71 -3.40 7.16
N GLY A 240 -24.48 -4.49 6.43
CA GLY A 240 -24.98 -5.82 6.81
C GLY A 240 -24.37 -6.35 8.12
N ARG A 241 -24.88 -7.48 8.63
CA ARG A 241 -24.44 -8.09 9.90
C ARG A 241 -22.92 -8.31 9.96
N VAL A 242 -22.33 -8.78 8.86
CA VAL A 242 -20.87 -9.05 8.75
C VAL A 242 -20.07 -7.75 8.91
N MET A 243 -20.43 -6.70 8.18
CA MET A 243 -19.73 -5.40 8.25
C MET A 243 -19.86 -4.76 9.64
N ARG A 244 -21.06 -4.76 10.24
CA ARG A 244 -21.23 -4.26 11.61
C ARG A 244 -20.36 -5.01 12.60
N LYS A 245 -20.38 -6.35 12.58
CA LYS A 245 -19.57 -7.18 13.48
C LYS A 245 -18.07 -6.95 13.27
N CYS A 246 -17.61 -6.79 12.02
CA CYS A 246 -16.24 -6.44 11.70
C CYS A 246 -15.80 -5.13 12.39
N ILE A 247 -16.58 -4.06 12.24
CA ILE A 247 -16.26 -2.76 12.85
C ILE A 247 -16.38 -2.82 14.39
N GLN A 248 -17.39 -3.52 14.93
CA GLN A 248 -17.51 -3.73 16.38
C GLN A 248 -16.25 -4.41 16.95
N ASN A 249 -15.79 -5.49 16.31
CA ASN A 249 -14.61 -6.22 16.72
C ASN A 249 -13.35 -5.36 16.69
N TRP A 250 -13.27 -4.34 15.84
CA TRP A 250 -12.13 -3.42 15.81
C TRP A 250 -12.03 -2.53 17.04
N TYR A 251 -13.17 -2.02 17.52
CA TYR A 251 -13.23 -1.23 18.75
C TYR A 251 -13.02 -2.10 19.99
N LEU A 252 -13.69 -3.25 20.04
CA LEU A 252 -13.70 -4.15 21.20
C LEU A 252 -12.47 -5.05 21.32
N SER A 253 -11.55 -5.00 20.37
CA SER A 253 -10.26 -5.72 20.44
C SER A 253 -9.14 -4.90 21.08
N LYS A 254 -9.37 -3.62 21.38
CA LYS A 254 -8.40 -2.71 21.97
C LYS A 254 -8.56 -2.63 23.47
N THR A 255 -7.49 -2.30 24.18
CA THR A 255 -7.60 -1.88 25.59
C THR A 255 -8.19 -0.47 25.67
N PRO A 256 -8.72 -0.06 26.85
CA PRO A 256 -9.13 1.32 27.08
C PRO A 256 -8.11 2.39 26.69
N GLU A 257 -6.83 2.16 26.99
CA GLU A 257 -5.72 3.08 26.72
C GLU A 257 -5.47 3.21 25.22
N GLU A 258 -5.38 2.07 24.53
CA GLU A 258 -5.22 2.03 23.07
C GLU A 258 -6.38 2.73 22.35
N LEU A 259 -7.60 2.52 22.85
CA LEU A 259 -8.79 3.13 22.29
C LEU A 259 -8.82 4.65 22.55
N ALA A 260 -8.47 5.10 23.75
CA ALA A 260 -8.37 6.52 24.09
C ALA A 260 -7.34 7.23 23.20
N VAL A 261 -6.18 6.62 22.97
CA VAL A 261 -5.18 7.11 22.01
C VAL A 261 -5.75 7.14 20.58
N ALA A 262 -6.46 6.09 20.15
CA ALA A 262 -7.02 6.03 18.80
C ALA A 262 -8.02 7.16 18.53
N VAL A 263 -8.97 7.40 19.45
CA VAL A 263 -10.04 8.40 19.26
C VAL A 263 -9.56 9.84 19.41
N THR A 264 -8.49 10.07 20.18
CA THR A 264 -7.91 11.41 20.36
C THR A 264 -6.94 11.77 19.25
N LYS A 265 -6.06 10.84 18.84
CA LYS A 265 -5.02 11.09 17.84
C LYS A 265 -5.57 11.30 16.43
N TYR A 266 -6.56 10.52 16.02
CA TYR A 266 -7.10 10.54 14.67
C TYR A 266 -8.63 10.55 14.69
N ARG A 267 -9.23 11.73 14.79
CA ARG A 267 -10.69 11.88 14.93
C ARG A 267 -11.49 11.51 13.68
N SER A 268 -10.95 11.81 12.49
CA SER A 268 -11.59 11.53 11.20
C SER A 268 -10.58 11.41 10.06
N ARG A 269 -10.98 10.73 8.98
CA ARG A 269 -10.23 10.63 7.71
C ARG A 269 -11.18 10.24 6.58
N ASN A 270 -10.91 10.69 5.36
CA ASN A 270 -11.63 10.28 4.14
C ASN A 270 -13.16 10.35 4.27
N GLY A 271 -13.68 11.39 4.95
CA GLY A 271 -15.12 11.59 5.16
C GLY A 271 -15.74 10.76 6.30
N TRP A 272 -14.97 9.91 6.96
CA TRP A 272 -15.43 9.06 8.07
C TRP A 272 -14.83 9.50 9.41
N SER A 273 -15.64 9.42 10.47
CA SER A 273 -15.21 9.68 11.86
C SER A 273 -15.57 8.53 12.79
N HIS A 274 -14.98 8.53 13.99
CA HIS A 274 -15.37 7.56 15.02
C HIS A 274 -16.87 7.65 15.34
N ARG A 275 -17.43 8.87 15.36
CA ARG A 275 -18.87 9.11 15.56
C ARG A 275 -19.73 8.34 14.55
N ASP A 276 -19.35 8.39 13.28
CA ASP A 276 -20.11 7.74 12.20
C ASP A 276 -20.04 6.22 12.33
N LEU A 277 -18.84 5.68 12.55
CA LEU A 277 -18.64 4.24 12.71
C LEU A 277 -19.35 3.69 13.94
N LEU A 278 -19.31 4.38 15.08
CA LEU A 278 -20.00 3.96 16.31
C LEU A 278 -21.52 3.99 16.13
N ARG A 279 -22.06 4.98 15.41
CA ARG A 279 -23.50 5.08 15.09
C ARG A 279 -24.00 3.96 14.17
N LEU A 280 -23.15 3.46 13.27
CA LEU A 280 -23.57 2.44 12.29
C LEU A 280 -23.28 1.02 12.78
N SER A 281 -22.20 0.84 13.54
CA SER A 281 -21.79 -0.48 14.03
C SER A 281 -22.40 -0.84 15.38
N HIS A 282 -22.75 0.13 16.23
CA HIS A 282 -23.28 -0.09 17.58
C HIS A 282 -22.47 -1.13 18.39
N PRO A 283 -21.18 -0.87 18.69
CA PRO A 283 -20.41 -1.78 19.53
C PRO A 283 -20.97 -1.80 20.95
N ILE A 284 -21.11 -3.00 21.48
CA ILE A 284 -21.56 -3.23 22.86
C ILE A 284 -20.35 -3.77 23.62
N PRO A 285 -19.78 -3.00 24.58
CA PRO A 285 -18.69 -3.48 25.41
C PRO A 285 -19.07 -4.76 26.16
N ARG A 286 -18.07 -5.56 26.50
CA ARG A 286 -18.27 -6.75 27.33
C ARG A 286 -18.79 -6.33 28.70
N VAL A 287 -19.50 -7.24 29.37
CA VAL A 287 -19.99 -7.01 30.73
C VAL A 287 -18.89 -7.41 31.71
N ASP A 288 -17.83 -6.59 31.75
CA ASP A 288 -16.68 -6.72 32.65
C ASP A 288 -16.44 -5.40 33.41
N HIS A 289 -15.42 -5.36 34.28
CA HIS A 289 -15.08 -4.17 35.07
C HIS A 289 -14.73 -2.96 34.20
N GLN A 290 -14.27 -3.15 32.96
CA GLN A 290 -13.87 -2.06 32.05
C GLN A 290 -15.02 -1.49 31.23
N ARG A 291 -16.23 -2.09 31.29
CA ARG A 291 -17.40 -1.65 30.52
C ARG A 291 -17.65 -0.14 30.60
N ILE A 292 -17.60 0.41 31.82
CA ILE A 292 -17.87 1.84 32.06
C ILE A 292 -16.87 2.70 31.30
N VAL A 293 -15.60 2.31 31.27
CA VAL A 293 -14.53 3.04 30.61
C VAL A 293 -14.76 3.11 29.11
N PHE A 294 -15.12 1.99 28.47
CA PHE A 294 -15.48 1.98 27.05
C PHE A 294 -16.67 2.90 26.76
N GLU A 295 -17.69 2.90 27.62
CA GLU A 295 -18.86 3.77 27.45
C GLU A 295 -18.49 5.27 27.51
N HIS A 296 -17.55 5.67 28.39
CA HIS A 296 -17.03 7.05 28.44
C HIS A 296 -16.25 7.41 27.17
N ILE A 297 -15.38 6.51 26.69
CA ILE A 297 -14.59 6.75 25.47
C ILE A 297 -15.52 6.82 24.24
N PHE A 298 -16.53 5.95 24.15
CA PHE A 298 -17.54 6.02 23.09
C PHE A 298 -18.39 7.28 23.16
N TYR A 299 -18.73 7.74 24.37
CA TYR A 299 -19.41 9.03 24.54
C TYR A 299 -18.54 10.18 24.01
N TYR A 300 -17.29 10.25 24.43
CA TYR A 300 -16.35 11.26 23.93
C TYR A 300 -16.23 11.22 22.41
N ALA A 301 -16.05 10.04 21.83
CA ALA A 301 -15.92 9.89 20.38
C ALA A 301 -17.18 10.32 19.61
N THR A 302 -18.36 10.28 20.23
CA THR A 302 -19.65 10.65 19.59
C THR A 302 -20.10 12.08 19.87
N LYS A 303 -19.73 12.65 21.03
CA LYS A 303 -20.16 13.97 21.52
C LYS A 303 -19.06 15.02 21.50
N GLY A 304 -17.80 14.62 21.57
CA GLY A 304 -16.63 15.50 21.55
C GLY A 304 -16.23 16.07 22.92
N GLU A 305 -16.86 15.59 24.00
CA GLU A 305 -16.62 16.04 25.38
C GLU A 305 -16.58 14.84 26.33
N CYS A 306 -15.87 14.98 27.46
CA CYS A 306 -15.85 13.96 28.50
C CYS A 306 -17.11 14.05 29.37
N GLN A 307 -17.73 12.91 29.69
CA GLN A 307 -18.81 12.90 30.70
C GLN A 307 -18.22 13.09 32.10
N PRO A 308 -18.96 13.72 33.02
CA PRO A 308 -18.65 13.65 34.43
C PRO A 308 -18.55 12.20 34.90
N ARG A 309 -17.67 11.96 35.88
CA ARG A 309 -17.49 10.64 36.46
C ARG A 309 -18.80 10.16 37.08
N LYS A 310 -19.30 8.99 36.69
CA LYS A 310 -20.59 8.48 37.17
C LYS A 310 -20.56 8.17 38.65
N ARG A 311 -19.39 7.79 39.18
CA ARG A 311 -19.18 7.64 40.64
C ARG A 311 -19.41 8.94 41.42
N LEU A 312 -19.12 10.10 40.81
CA LEU A 312 -19.23 11.41 41.45
C LEU A 312 -20.64 12.01 41.36
N PHE A 313 -21.63 11.30 40.79
CA PHE A 313 -22.98 11.81 40.76
C PHE A 313 -23.57 11.92 42.18
N PRO A 314 -24.19 13.08 42.52
CA PRO A 314 -24.84 13.26 43.82
C PRO A 314 -25.88 12.15 44.07
N ALA A 315 -25.90 11.62 45.29
CA ALA A 315 -26.78 10.50 45.67
C ALA A 315 -28.28 10.84 45.57
N ASP A 316 -28.61 12.12 45.61
CA ASP A 316 -29.93 12.73 45.47
C ASP A 316 -30.31 13.05 44.02
N SER A 317 -29.44 12.79 43.04
CA SER A 317 -29.75 12.99 41.63
C SER A 317 -30.66 11.89 41.07
N CYS A 318 -31.56 12.24 40.14
CA CYS A 318 -32.43 11.26 39.47
C CYS A 318 -31.66 10.18 38.68
N TRP A 319 -30.38 10.43 38.39
CA TRP A 319 -29.49 9.51 37.68
C TRP A 319 -28.76 8.53 38.61
N ALA A 320 -28.66 8.81 39.92
CA ALA A 320 -27.90 7.99 40.86
C ALA A 320 -28.46 6.56 40.99
N GLU A 321 -29.78 6.42 41.07
CA GLU A 321 -30.45 5.12 41.11
C GLU A 321 -30.23 4.32 39.82
N THR A 322 -30.32 5.00 38.67
CA THR A 322 -30.06 4.38 37.35
C THR A 322 -28.62 3.90 37.21
N VAL A 323 -27.65 4.64 37.75
CA VAL A 323 -26.23 4.28 37.72
C VAL A 323 -25.96 3.07 38.62
N ARG A 324 -26.51 3.04 39.83
CA ARG A 324 -26.39 1.91 40.76
C ARG A 324 -27.06 0.62 40.25
N MET A 325 -28.13 0.73 39.46
CA MET A 325 -28.75 -0.42 38.82
C MET A 325 -27.96 -0.95 37.61
N LYS A 326 -27.19 -0.08 36.94
CA LYS A 326 -26.51 -0.41 35.68
C LYS A 326 -25.06 -0.86 35.87
N TYR A 327 -24.35 -0.38 36.89
CA TYR A 327 -22.94 -0.67 37.10
C TYR A 327 -22.65 -1.25 38.49
N THR A 328 -21.64 -2.11 38.56
CA THR A 328 -21.12 -2.66 39.82
C THR A 328 -20.19 -1.67 40.53
N GLU A 329 -19.93 -1.85 41.83
CA GLU A 329 -18.95 -1.03 42.55
C GLU A 329 -17.55 -1.14 41.94
N ASP A 330 -17.14 -2.33 41.51
CA ASP A 330 -15.86 -2.56 40.83
C ASP A 330 -15.75 -1.74 39.53
N GLN A 331 -16.83 -1.65 38.74
CA GLN A 331 -16.86 -0.82 37.55
C GLN A 331 -16.73 0.67 37.92
N LEU A 332 -17.45 1.13 38.94
CA LEU A 332 -17.36 2.53 39.39
C LEU A 332 -15.96 2.88 39.94
N ALA A 333 -15.29 1.93 40.58
CA ALA A 333 -13.91 2.10 41.04
C ALA A 333 -12.91 2.17 39.87
N GLU A 334 -13.11 1.31 38.85
CA GLU A 334 -12.28 1.29 37.63
C GLU A 334 -12.31 2.62 36.88
N GLU A 335 -13.41 3.37 37.00
CA GLU A 335 -13.54 4.71 36.43
C GLU A 335 -12.37 5.60 36.90
N ASP A 336 -12.09 5.66 38.20
CA ASP A 336 -11.07 6.57 38.76
C ASP A 336 -9.64 6.11 38.50
N THR A 337 -9.40 4.80 38.41
CA THR A 337 -8.07 4.22 38.23
C THR A 337 -7.66 4.07 36.78
N SER A 338 -8.61 4.16 35.83
CA SER A 338 -8.34 3.95 34.42
C SER A 338 -7.40 5.01 33.82
N GLU A 339 -6.20 4.59 33.42
CA GLU A 339 -5.25 5.42 32.70
C GLU A 339 -5.83 5.96 31.39
N GLY A 340 -6.64 5.15 30.69
CA GLY A 340 -7.31 5.54 29.45
C GLY A 340 -8.25 6.74 29.61
N LEU A 341 -8.99 6.82 30.72
CA LEU A 341 -9.87 7.96 31.00
C LEU A 341 -9.09 9.19 31.45
N LEU A 342 -8.10 9.04 32.33
CA LEU A 342 -7.23 10.15 32.75
C LEU A 342 -6.51 10.77 31.54
N TYR A 343 -6.02 9.92 30.63
CA TYR A 343 -5.43 10.34 29.38
C TYR A 343 -6.43 11.13 28.52
N LEU A 344 -7.65 10.62 28.36
CA LEU A 344 -8.69 11.24 27.54
C LEU A 344 -9.08 12.63 28.05
N GLU A 345 -9.31 12.74 29.35
CA GLU A 345 -9.62 14.00 30.04
C GLU A 345 -8.49 15.00 29.86
N ARG A 346 -7.23 14.54 30.02
CA ARG A 346 -6.08 15.40 29.86
C ARG A 346 -5.96 15.96 28.45
N VAL A 347 -6.07 15.13 27.41
CA VAL A 347 -6.01 15.60 26.03
C VAL A 347 -7.17 16.56 25.74
N SER A 348 -8.35 16.31 26.30
CA SER A 348 -9.51 17.17 26.15
C SER A 348 -9.37 18.52 26.87
N SER A 349 -8.54 18.62 27.92
CA SER A 349 -8.32 19.86 28.68
C SER A 349 -7.24 20.76 28.08
N LEU A 350 -6.42 20.27 27.14
CA LEU A 350 -5.36 21.08 26.53
C LEU A 350 -5.94 22.15 25.62
N SER A 351 -5.46 23.39 25.79
CA SER A 351 -5.89 24.55 25.00
C SER A 351 -4.69 25.41 24.56
N PRO A 352 -4.86 26.32 23.59
CA PRO A 352 -3.80 27.28 23.22
C PRO A 352 -3.37 28.24 24.36
N TYR A 353 -4.07 28.22 25.50
CA TYR A 353 -3.79 29.05 26.67
C TYR A 353 -3.19 28.26 27.83
N THR A 354 -3.05 26.93 27.68
CA THR A 354 -2.41 26.09 28.69
C THR A 354 -0.93 26.51 28.85
N PRO A 355 -0.43 26.72 30.08
CA PRO A 355 0.97 27.06 30.32
C PRO A 355 1.94 26.05 29.70
N GLU A 356 3.10 26.53 29.25
CA GLU A 356 4.09 25.69 28.57
C GLU A 356 4.64 24.56 29.46
N ASP A 357 4.93 24.83 30.72
CA ASP A 357 5.40 23.82 31.69
C ASP A 357 4.37 22.70 31.88
N GLU A 358 3.09 23.07 31.89
CA GLU A 358 1.98 22.14 32.00
C GLU A 358 1.84 21.27 30.74
N ILE A 359 2.08 21.83 29.55
CA ILE A 359 2.15 21.07 28.28
C ILE A 359 3.32 20.07 28.32
N ILE A 360 4.51 20.51 28.75
CA ILE A 360 5.70 19.67 28.85
C ILE A 360 5.47 18.52 29.84
N TRP A 361 4.88 18.80 31.01
CA TRP A 361 4.50 17.78 31.98
C TRP A 361 3.52 16.76 31.37
N SER A 362 2.52 17.24 30.63
CA SER A 362 1.53 16.37 29.98
C SER A 362 2.17 15.43 28.95
N ILE A 363 3.09 15.96 28.14
CA ILE A 363 3.84 15.18 27.16
C ILE A 363 4.63 14.07 27.85
N ARG A 364 5.34 14.38 28.92
CA ARG A 364 6.19 13.40 29.63
C ARG A 364 5.38 12.36 30.40
N HIS A 365 4.31 12.79 31.06
CA HIS A 365 3.47 11.92 31.90
C HIS A 365 2.58 11.01 31.05
N PHE A 366 1.79 11.59 30.12
CA PHE A 366 0.82 10.86 29.31
C PHE A 366 1.36 10.39 27.96
N ARG A 367 2.64 10.67 27.65
CA ARG A 367 3.30 10.32 26.37
C ARG A 367 2.57 10.89 25.16
N LEU A 368 2.07 12.12 25.28
CA LEU A 368 1.32 12.79 24.22
C LEU A 368 2.18 13.00 22.98
N THR A 369 1.58 12.80 21.81
CA THR A 369 2.23 13.07 20.53
C THR A 369 1.88 14.47 20.04
N TRP A 370 2.67 14.98 19.10
CA TRP A 370 2.52 16.34 18.56
C TRP A 370 1.13 16.62 17.95
N GLU A 371 0.42 15.60 17.44
CA GLU A 371 -0.94 15.74 16.90
C GLU A 371 -1.99 16.15 17.96
N MET A 372 -1.69 15.90 19.24
CA MET A 372 -2.58 16.18 20.37
C MET A 372 -2.28 17.54 21.01
N ILE A 373 -1.17 18.17 20.63
CA ILE A 373 -0.72 19.43 21.22
C ILE A 373 -1.31 20.60 20.43
N PRO A 374 -1.88 21.62 21.09
CA PRO A 374 -2.42 22.79 20.40
C PRO A 374 -1.34 23.50 19.57
N SER A 375 -1.69 23.90 18.34
CA SER A 375 -0.72 24.38 17.32
C SER A 375 0.20 25.51 17.78
N LYS A 376 -0.27 26.38 18.70
CA LYS A 376 0.53 27.48 19.25
C LYS A 376 1.81 26.99 19.93
N HIS A 377 1.75 25.86 20.63
CA HIS A 377 2.90 25.28 21.35
C HIS A 377 3.88 24.55 20.42
N LEU A 378 3.47 24.20 19.19
CA LEU A 378 4.33 23.51 18.21
C LEU A 378 5.42 24.41 17.59
N ASN A 379 5.50 25.67 17.99
CA ASN A 379 6.61 26.57 17.65
C ASN A 379 7.64 26.71 18.78
N SER A 380 7.39 26.12 19.95
CA SER A 380 8.31 26.17 21.08
C SER A 380 9.41 25.11 20.98
N LYS A 381 10.65 25.55 21.19
CA LYS A 381 11.81 24.66 21.28
C LYS A 381 11.71 23.71 22.46
N GLU A 382 11.27 24.18 23.63
CA GLU A 382 11.18 23.38 24.86
C GLU A 382 10.12 22.28 24.74
N VAL A 383 8.99 22.59 24.10
CA VAL A 383 7.94 21.60 23.80
C VAL A 383 8.49 20.50 22.88
N TRP A 384 9.19 20.86 21.79
CA TRP A 384 9.79 19.85 20.91
C TRP A 384 10.89 19.03 21.59
N LYS A 385 11.65 19.58 22.55
CA LYS A 385 12.58 18.78 23.37
C LYS A 385 11.83 17.66 24.10
N ALA A 386 10.72 17.98 24.76
CA ALA A 386 9.91 17.00 25.48
C ALA A 386 9.29 15.93 24.56
N ILE A 387 8.83 16.31 23.36
CA ILE A 387 8.24 15.36 22.41
C ILE A 387 9.30 14.39 21.88
N VAL A 388 10.51 14.87 21.56
CA VAL A 388 11.58 14.07 20.94
C VAL A 388 12.09 12.97 21.86
N GLU A 389 12.13 13.19 23.18
CA GLU A 389 12.60 12.22 24.19
C GLU A 389 11.99 10.82 24.03
N ARG A 390 10.73 10.72 23.57
CA ARG A 390 10.01 9.44 23.41
C ARG A 390 9.34 9.30 22.04
N MET A 391 9.79 10.07 21.05
CA MET A 391 9.15 10.09 19.73
C MET A 391 9.36 8.75 18.99
N PRO A 392 8.30 8.14 18.44
CA PRO A 392 8.46 6.98 17.56
C PRO A 392 9.30 7.33 16.34
N MET A 393 10.16 6.40 15.89
CA MET A 393 11.15 6.63 14.84
C MET A 393 10.54 7.18 13.54
N LEU A 394 9.41 6.63 13.07
CA LEU A 394 8.75 7.14 11.86
C LEU A 394 8.24 8.58 12.03
N ALA A 395 7.77 8.95 13.23
CA ALA A 395 7.36 10.31 13.52
C ALA A 395 8.57 11.26 13.56
N MET A 396 9.71 10.79 14.08
CA MET A 396 10.97 11.53 14.10
C MET A 396 11.47 11.82 12.68
N ILE A 397 11.58 10.79 11.85
CA ILE A 397 11.99 10.88 10.44
C ILE A 397 11.14 11.93 9.68
N ARG A 398 9.81 11.91 9.89
CA ARG A 398 8.88 12.84 9.23
C ARG A 398 8.97 14.28 9.73
N ASN A 399 9.49 14.51 10.93
CA ASN A 399 9.52 15.82 11.58
C ASN A 399 10.92 16.42 11.69
N LEU A 400 11.97 15.79 11.14
CA LEU A 400 13.35 16.31 11.14
C LEU A 400 13.43 17.76 10.64
N ALA A 401 12.75 18.06 9.54
CA ALA A 401 12.66 19.41 8.99
C ALA A 401 12.03 20.40 9.99
N LYS A 402 10.89 20.04 10.61
CA LYS A 402 10.23 20.89 11.59
C LYS A 402 11.13 21.15 12.81
N MET A 403 11.80 20.12 13.33
CA MET A 403 12.74 20.24 14.44
C MET A 403 13.93 21.16 14.11
N GLN A 404 14.44 21.08 12.87
CA GLN A 404 15.47 22.00 12.38
C GLN A 404 14.95 23.45 12.34
N THR A 405 13.74 23.70 11.83
CA THR A 405 13.17 25.05 11.77
C THR A 405 12.90 25.68 13.13
N VAL A 406 12.47 24.89 14.11
CA VAL A 406 12.27 25.33 15.51
C VAL A 406 13.62 25.60 16.20
N GLY A 407 14.74 25.20 15.60
CA GLY A 407 16.07 25.41 16.16
C GLY A 407 16.42 24.41 17.24
N LEU A 408 15.90 23.18 17.17
CA LEU A 408 16.27 22.09 18.08
C LEU A 408 17.76 21.71 17.93
N PHE A 409 18.34 21.96 16.77
CA PHE A 409 19.72 21.61 16.37
C PHE A 409 20.59 22.86 16.09
N LYS A 410 20.34 24.00 16.77
CA LYS A 410 21.07 25.26 16.58
C LYS A 410 21.99 25.60 17.78
N GLY A 411 23.23 25.12 17.73
CA GLY A 411 24.42 25.83 18.22
C GLY A 411 24.59 26.07 19.73
N GLU A 412 24.78 25.01 20.54
CA GLU A 412 25.59 25.03 21.78
C GLU A 412 26.21 23.64 22.06
N LYS A 413 27.25 23.53 22.90
CA LYS A 413 27.93 22.25 23.25
C LYS A 413 26.97 21.16 23.76
N LYS A 414 25.90 21.52 24.47
CA LYS A 414 24.84 20.60 24.95
C LYS A 414 23.83 20.18 23.87
N GLU A 415 23.85 20.82 22.70
CA GLU A 415 22.98 20.46 21.56
C GLU A 415 23.62 19.44 20.61
N GLY A 416 24.95 19.31 20.65
CA GLY A 416 25.67 18.16 20.09
C GLY A 416 25.11 16.84 20.62
N ASP A 417 24.71 16.81 21.90
CA ASP A 417 24.09 15.64 22.54
C ASP A 417 22.75 15.24 21.90
N LYS A 418 21.98 16.21 21.38
CA LYS A 418 20.67 15.92 20.75
C LYS A 418 20.79 15.44 19.32
N ILE A 419 21.70 16.04 18.56
CA ILE A 419 22.03 15.51 17.24
C ILE A 419 22.58 14.10 17.40
N ALA A 420 23.51 13.89 18.34
CA ALA A 420 24.04 12.56 18.67
C ALA A 420 22.93 11.59 19.09
N HIS A 421 21.97 12.01 19.91
CA HIS A 421 20.82 11.19 20.29
C HIS A 421 19.98 10.78 19.06
N VAL A 422 19.60 11.74 18.21
CA VAL A 422 18.81 11.45 16.99
C VAL A 422 19.59 10.55 16.04
N VAL A 423 20.87 10.82 15.80
CA VAL A 423 21.75 9.99 14.97
C VAL A 423 21.84 8.58 15.53
N SER A 424 22.11 8.42 16.84
CA SER A 424 22.21 7.11 17.50
C SER A 424 20.91 6.32 17.42
N TYR A 425 19.76 7.00 17.47
CA TYR A 425 18.47 6.35 17.36
C TYR A 425 18.17 5.94 15.91
N LEU A 426 18.47 6.80 14.92
CA LEU A 426 18.30 6.49 13.49
C LEU A 426 19.18 5.33 13.02
N THR A 427 20.38 5.17 13.60
CA THR A 427 21.31 4.09 13.24
C THR A 427 21.15 2.82 14.11
N ASN A 428 20.14 2.78 14.99
CA ASN A 428 19.86 1.61 15.82
C ASN A 428 19.06 0.54 15.04
N VAL A 429 19.71 -0.58 14.72
CA VAL A 429 19.14 -1.69 13.94
C VAL A 429 17.93 -2.33 14.62
N GLU A 430 17.95 -2.52 15.94
CA GLU A 430 16.84 -3.13 16.67
C GLU A 430 15.61 -2.23 16.67
N ALA A 431 15.82 -0.92 16.86
CA ALA A 431 14.76 0.07 16.82
C ALA A 431 14.13 0.19 15.42
N LEU A 432 14.94 0.19 14.36
CA LEU A 432 14.48 0.17 12.96
C LEU A 432 13.59 -1.05 12.67
N LYS A 433 14.04 -2.25 13.09
CA LYS A 433 13.28 -3.50 12.94
C LYS A 433 11.98 -3.49 13.75
N LYS A 434 12.04 -3.09 15.03
CA LYS A 434 10.86 -3.03 15.91
C LYS A 434 9.80 -2.05 15.40
N ALA A 435 10.23 -0.90 14.88
CA ALA A 435 9.34 0.10 14.29
C ALA A 435 8.85 -0.26 12.89
N ARG A 436 9.35 -1.36 12.29
CA ARG A 436 9.04 -1.82 10.92
C ARG A 436 9.21 -0.70 9.90
N ILE A 437 10.31 0.06 10.02
CA ILE A 437 10.60 1.16 9.10
C ILE A 437 10.97 0.58 7.74
N HIS A 438 10.26 1.04 6.72
CA HIS A 438 10.50 0.59 5.36
C HIS A 438 11.63 1.42 4.71
N PRO A 439 12.57 0.83 3.96
CA PRO A 439 13.70 1.54 3.35
C PRO A 439 13.29 2.79 2.56
N ILE A 440 12.27 2.67 1.69
CA ILE A 440 11.75 3.80 0.92
C ILE A 440 11.25 4.99 1.78
N GLN A 441 10.78 4.76 3.01
CA GLN A 441 10.35 5.84 3.91
C GLN A 441 11.55 6.68 4.36
N ILE A 442 12.69 6.03 4.59
CA ILE A 442 13.94 6.71 4.93
C ILE A 442 14.49 7.43 3.71
N LEU A 443 14.53 6.76 2.56
CA LEU A 443 15.02 7.36 1.32
C LEU A 443 14.19 8.59 0.93
N LEU A 444 12.86 8.51 1.02
CA LEU A 444 11.97 9.64 0.81
C LEU A 444 12.25 10.76 1.80
N ALA A 445 12.39 10.43 3.08
CA ALA A 445 12.67 11.42 4.11
C ALA A 445 14.02 12.11 3.90
N LYS A 446 15.05 11.37 3.47
CA LYS A 446 16.35 11.91 3.06
C LYS A 446 16.20 12.87 1.88
N THR A 447 15.53 12.44 0.80
CA THR A 447 15.31 13.29 -0.38
C THR A 447 14.57 14.58 -0.02
N VAL A 448 13.55 14.51 0.85
CA VAL A 448 12.85 15.70 1.34
C VAL A 448 13.75 16.53 2.25
N TYR A 449 14.46 15.92 3.20
CA TYR A 449 15.32 16.66 4.12
C TYR A 449 16.45 17.41 3.40
N ASP A 450 17.07 16.76 2.41
CA ASP A 450 18.18 17.31 1.62
C ASP A 450 17.74 18.42 0.65
N SER A 451 16.45 18.48 0.27
CA SER A 451 15.95 19.58 -0.58
C SER A 451 15.96 20.95 0.12
N GLY A 452 16.00 20.97 1.46
CA GLY A 452 15.95 22.19 2.27
C GLY A 452 14.61 22.94 2.25
N ALA A 453 13.58 22.39 1.58
CA ALA A 453 12.27 23.03 1.49
C ALA A 453 11.13 22.00 1.41
N GLY A 454 9.99 22.34 2.01
CA GLY A 454 8.80 21.50 1.98
C GLY A 454 8.17 21.43 0.59
N ASP A 455 7.85 20.23 0.11
CA ASP A 455 7.22 20.02 -1.21
C ASP A 455 5.83 20.66 -1.34
N LYS A 456 5.07 20.70 -0.23
CA LYS A 456 3.69 21.24 -0.18
C LYS A 456 3.49 22.40 0.79
N GLY A 457 4.57 22.95 1.36
CA GLY A 457 4.48 23.97 2.41
C GLY A 457 5.57 25.04 2.27
N SER A 458 5.47 26.09 3.08
CA SER A 458 6.41 27.22 3.09
C SER A 458 7.60 27.03 4.03
N LEU A 459 7.74 25.85 4.64
CA LEU A 459 8.85 25.52 5.53
C LEU A 459 10.15 25.44 4.71
N VAL A 460 11.15 26.21 5.13
CA VAL A 460 12.50 26.21 4.57
C VAL A 460 13.49 25.98 5.71
N TRP A 461 14.51 25.15 5.45
CA TRP A 461 15.56 24.84 6.41
C TRP A 461 16.90 24.60 5.71
N THR A 462 17.99 24.67 6.47
CA THR A 462 19.31 24.26 6.00
C THR A 462 19.57 22.82 6.44
N PRO A 463 19.75 21.86 5.51
CA PRO A 463 20.05 20.47 5.86
C PRO A 463 21.37 20.37 6.64
N ARG A 464 21.40 19.52 7.66
CA ARG A 464 22.61 19.19 8.41
C ARG A 464 23.27 17.94 7.82
N PRO A 465 24.57 17.98 7.47
CA PRO A 465 25.28 16.82 6.90
C PRO A 465 25.16 15.57 7.78
N GLU A 466 25.26 15.73 9.11
CA GLU A 466 25.25 14.63 10.07
C GLU A 466 23.91 13.86 10.05
N LEU A 467 22.79 14.58 9.95
CA LEU A 467 21.46 13.99 9.86
C LEU A 467 21.20 13.39 8.47
N SER A 468 21.71 14.02 7.42
CA SER A 468 21.61 13.52 6.04
C SER A 468 22.37 12.20 5.86
N THR A 469 23.56 12.09 6.44
CA THR A 469 24.35 10.85 6.47
C THR A 469 23.68 9.80 7.34
N ALA A 470 23.18 10.15 8.53
CA ALA A 470 22.48 9.19 9.38
C ALA A 470 21.22 8.59 8.72
N LEU A 471 20.48 9.38 7.92
CA LEU A 471 19.37 8.86 7.13
C LEU A 471 19.84 7.92 6.00
N GLU A 472 20.98 8.21 5.38
CA GLU A 472 21.58 7.33 4.36
C GLU A 472 22.03 6.00 4.98
N ASP A 473 22.71 6.03 6.12
CA ASP A 473 23.11 4.83 6.86
C ASP A 473 21.89 4.03 7.32
N ALA A 474 20.87 4.70 7.88
CA ALA A 474 19.63 4.07 8.30
C ALA A 474 18.92 3.37 7.14
N PHE A 475 18.97 3.94 5.93
CA PHE A 475 18.42 3.30 4.73
C PHE A 475 19.07 1.93 4.48
N TYR A 476 20.39 1.83 4.50
CA TYR A 476 21.07 0.54 4.31
C TYR A 476 20.81 -0.43 5.46
N LEU A 477 20.76 0.06 6.70
CA LEU A 477 20.49 -0.77 7.89
C LEU A 477 19.07 -1.36 7.93
N THR A 478 18.11 -0.79 7.20
CA THR A 478 16.74 -1.35 7.12
C THR A 478 16.64 -2.62 6.28
N PHE A 479 17.61 -2.90 5.41
CA PHE A 479 17.59 -4.12 4.63
C PHE A 479 18.01 -5.32 5.48
N GLN A 480 17.47 -6.50 5.14
CA GLN A 480 17.90 -7.74 5.76
C GLN A 480 19.37 -7.96 5.45
N HIS A 481 20.16 -8.35 6.47
CA HIS A 481 21.54 -8.72 6.25
C HIS A 481 21.55 -10.08 5.58
N VAL A 482 22.19 -10.14 4.41
CA VAL A 482 22.27 -11.35 3.60
C VAL A 482 23.72 -11.76 3.50
N LYS A 483 23.97 -13.08 3.43
CA LYS A 483 25.31 -13.60 3.21
C LYS A 483 25.76 -13.25 1.79
N LYS A 484 27.05 -13.01 1.64
CA LYS A 484 27.64 -12.83 0.31
C LYS A 484 27.48 -14.12 -0.49
N THR A 485 27.17 -13.99 -1.77
CA THR A 485 27.11 -15.10 -2.73
C THR A 485 28.45 -15.33 -3.43
N GLU A 486 29.35 -14.33 -3.41
CA GLU A 486 30.66 -14.36 -4.07
C GLU A 486 30.59 -14.51 -5.61
N LEU A 487 29.41 -14.25 -6.18
CA LEU A 487 29.18 -14.28 -7.63
C LEU A 487 29.46 -12.94 -8.29
N ARG A 488 29.57 -12.94 -9.62
CA ARG A 488 29.83 -11.74 -10.42
C ARG A 488 28.52 -11.10 -10.86
N TYR A 489 28.24 -9.92 -10.35
CA TYR A 489 27.01 -9.18 -10.64
C TYR A 489 27.22 -8.09 -11.69
N CYS A 490 26.31 -8.02 -12.66
CA CYS A 490 26.11 -6.86 -13.51
C CYS A 490 24.81 -6.16 -13.09
N ILE A 491 24.91 -4.96 -12.52
CA ILE A 491 23.76 -4.15 -12.15
C ILE A 491 23.51 -3.11 -13.26
N ALA A 492 22.36 -3.21 -13.92
CA ALA A 492 21.94 -2.31 -14.97
C ALA A 492 20.85 -1.35 -14.48
N LEU A 493 21.16 -0.05 -14.49
CA LEU A 493 20.25 1.02 -14.11
C LEU A 493 19.63 1.67 -15.33
N ASP A 494 18.31 1.63 -15.41
CA ASP A 494 17.57 2.30 -16.47
C ASP A 494 17.62 3.83 -16.29
N CYS A 495 18.20 4.50 -17.29
CA CYS A 495 18.35 5.95 -17.36
C CYS A 495 17.42 6.58 -18.41
N SER A 496 16.33 5.90 -18.77
CA SER A 496 15.27 6.43 -19.62
C SER A 496 14.56 7.65 -19.00
N SER A 497 13.81 8.37 -19.82
CA SER A 497 12.95 9.48 -19.36
C SER A 497 11.81 8.99 -18.47
N SER A 498 11.29 7.77 -18.68
CA SER A 498 10.19 7.20 -17.89
C SER A 498 10.61 6.96 -16.42
N MET A 499 11.87 6.60 -16.20
CA MET A 499 12.47 6.47 -14.86
C MET A 499 12.65 7.79 -14.11
N CYS A 500 12.48 8.96 -14.75
CA CYS A 500 12.42 10.26 -14.07
C CYS A 500 11.05 10.52 -13.42
N SER A 501 10.03 9.70 -13.72
CA SER A 501 8.71 9.86 -13.13
C SER A 501 8.74 9.70 -11.60
N LYS A 502 7.90 10.49 -10.94
CA LYS A 502 7.75 10.47 -9.48
C LYS A 502 7.10 9.17 -9.05
N LEU A 503 7.78 8.43 -8.18
CA LEU A 503 7.27 7.20 -7.62
C LEU A 503 6.25 7.48 -6.53
N SER A 504 5.11 6.80 -6.59
CA SER A 504 4.09 6.84 -5.53
C SER A 504 3.59 8.25 -5.19
N GLY A 505 3.66 9.20 -6.13
CA GLY A 505 3.31 10.62 -5.93
C GLY A 505 4.23 11.36 -4.95
N SER A 506 5.48 10.90 -4.81
CA SER A 506 6.48 11.44 -3.90
C SER A 506 7.56 12.26 -4.65
N VAL A 507 8.53 12.83 -3.94
CA VAL A 507 9.68 13.52 -4.57
C VAL A 507 10.73 12.55 -5.11
N LEU A 508 10.63 11.27 -4.76
CA LEU A 508 11.56 10.22 -5.21
C LEU A 508 11.20 9.78 -6.64
N ASN A 509 12.20 9.65 -7.50
CA ASN A 509 12.04 9.11 -8.85
C ASN A 509 12.67 7.71 -9.00
N GLY A 510 12.37 7.04 -10.11
CA GLY A 510 12.87 5.70 -10.43
C GLY A 510 14.39 5.59 -10.45
N ARG A 511 15.09 6.62 -10.95
CA ARG A 511 16.57 6.66 -11.02
C ARG A 511 17.24 6.71 -9.65
N THR A 512 16.81 7.62 -8.78
CA THR A 512 17.34 7.74 -7.42
C THR A 512 17.06 6.47 -6.63
N ALA A 513 15.89 5.90 -6.83
CA ALA A 513 15.49 4.67 -6.20
C ALA A 513 16.31 3.44 -6.65
N SER A 514 16.50 3.27 -7.96
CA SER A 514 17.29 2.16 -8.50
C SER A 514 18.75 2.26 -8.07
N ALA A 515 19.33 3.47 -8.10
CA ALA A 515 20.68 3.72 -7.58
C ALA A 515 20.82 3.35 -6.09
N ALA A 516 19.84 3.72 -5.26
CA ALA A 516 19.88 3.42 -3.83
C ALA A 516 19.83 1.91 -3.54
N ILE A 517 18.97 1.16 -4.24
CA ILE A 517 18.89 -0.30 -4.08
C ILE A 517 20.15 -0.97 -4.65
N ALA A 518 20.66 -0.49 -5.79
CA ALA A 518 21.91 -0.99 -6.36
C ALA A 518 23.10 -0.83 -5.40
N MET A 519 23.21 0.33 -4.74
CA MET A 519 24.25 0.57 -3.73
C MET A 519 24.19 -0.42 -2.57
N ASN A 520 23.00 -0.86 -2.16
CA ASN A 520 22.88 -1.87 -1.11
C ASN A 520 23.53 -3.20 -1.54
N ILE A 521 23.33 -3.59 -2.81
CA ILE A 521 23.94 -4.80 -3.38
C ILE A 521 25.45 -4.62 -3.53
N MET A 522 25.91 -3.45 -4.02
CA MET A 522 27.33 -3.11 -4.11
C MET A 522 28.05 -3.11 -2.74
N LYS A 523 27.35 -2.75 -1.66
CA LYS A 523 27.90 -2.81 -0.30
C LYS A 523 27.97 -4.25 0.25
N THR A 524 27.21 -5.16 -0.33
CA THR A 524 27.13 -6.57 0.12
C THR A 524 28.11 -7.44 -0.66
N GLU A 525 28.09 -7.38 -1.99
CA GLU A 525 28.90 -8.22 -2.88
C GLU A 525 30.20 -7.53 -3.30
N ASP A 526 31.30 -8.28 -3.38
CA ASP A 526 32.62 -7.71 -3.71
C ASP A 526 32.86 -7.58 -5.22
N THR A 527 32.22 -8.42 -6.05
CA THR A 527 32.40 -8.41 -7.52
C THR A 527 31.14 -7.90 -8.22
N VAL A 528 30.96 -6.57 -8.19
CA VAL A 528 29.80 -5.89 -8.79
C VAL A 528 30.28 -4.85 -9.80
N GLU A 529 29.69 -4.89 -11.00
CA GLU A 529 29.84 -3.84 -11.99
C GLU A 529 28.50 -3.19 -12.30
N CYS A 530 28.44 -1.87 -12.10
CA CYS A 530 27.26 -1.07 -12.39
C CYS A 530 27.36 -0.46 -13.78
N ILE A 531 26.29 -0.56 -14.54
CA ILE A 531 26.13 0.06 -15.85
C ILE A 531 24.82 0.85 -15.87
N THR A 532 24.76 1.86 -16.72
CA THR A 532 23.48 2.48 -17.10
C THR A 532 23.10 2.04 -18.49
N PHE A 533 21.79 1.97 -18.76
CA PHE A 533 21.30 1.71 -20.10
C PHE A 533 20.15 2.65 -20.47
N CYS A 534 20.21 3.09 -21.73
CA CYS A 534 19.21 3.82 -22.50
C CYS A 534 19.61 3.58 -23.97
N ASN A 535 19.91 4.62 -24.76
CA ASN A 535 20.45 4.49 -26.13
C ASN A 535 21.79 3.72 -26.20
N LYS A 536 22.61 3.83 -25.16
CA LYS A 536 23.90 3.16 -25.04
C LYS A 536 24.10 2.64 -23.63
N THR A 537 24.96 1.65 -23.50
CA THR A 537 25.43 1.16 -22.21
C THR A 537 26.72 1.87 -21.84
N GLU A 538 26.75 2.47 -20.66
CA GLU A 538 27.92 3.13 -20.09
C GLU A 538 28.25 2.51 -18.73
N SER A 539 29.53 2.26 -18.48
CA SER A 539 29.99 1.75 -17.19
C SER A 539 30.02 2.88 -16.18
N LEU A 540 29.50 2.61 -14.98
CA LEU A 540 29.57 3.54 -13.87
C LEU A 540 30.84 3.28 -13.05
N PRO A 541 31.73 4.26 -12.87
CA PRO A 541 33.01 4.08 -12.17
C PRO A 541 32.85 4.14 -10.63
N PHE A 542 31.73 3.65 -10.09
CA PHE A 542 31.41 3.76 -8.66
C PHE A 542 31.73 2.48 -7.90
N THR A 543 32.17 2.64 -6.66
CA THR A 543 32.53 1.54 -5.75
C THR A 543 31.60 1.52 -4.54
N LYS A 544 31.81 0.57 -3.61
CA LYS A 544 31.00 0.48 -2.38
C LYS A 544 31.17 1.68 -1.43
N GLU A 545 32.26 2.44 -1.62
CA GLU A 545 32.59 3.68 -0.91
C GLU A 545 31.91 4.93 -1.51
N SER A 546 31.38 4.84 -2.74
CA SER A 546 30.68 5.95 -3.38
C SER A 546 29.43 6.35 -2.60
N LYS A 547 29.02 7.61 -2.74
CA LYS A 547 27.79 8.14 -2.11
C LYS A 547 26.62 8.09 -3.07
N LEU A 548 25.40 7.98 -2.53
CA LEU A 548 24.19 7.97 -3.37
C LEU A 548 24.09 9.22 -4.25
N ALA A 549 24.43 10.38 -3.72
CA ALA A 549 24.41 11.65 -4.45
C ALA A 549 25.28 11.59 -5.73
N GLU A 550 26.49 11.04 -5.64
CA GLU A 550 27.44 10.93 -6.75
C GLU A 550 26.87 10.13 -7.92
N ILE A 551 26.25 8.98 -7.61
CA ILE A 551 25.61 8.12 -8.61
C ILE A 551 24.43 8.86 -9.25
N THR A 552 23.55 9.45 -8.44
CA THR A 552 22.35 10.10 -8.94
C THR A 552 22.65 11.37 -9.74
N ASP A 553 23.69 12.11 -9.40
CA ASP A 553 24.12 13.28 -10.16
C ASP A 553 24.73 12.89 -11.50
N HIS A 554 25.50 11.81 -11.55
CA HIS A 554 26.00 11.25 -12.81
C HIS A 554 24.86 10.72 -13.70
N MET A 555 23.86 10.04 -13.11
CA MET A 555 22.68 9.59 -13.87
C MET A 555 21.88 10.74 -14.50
N LYS A 556 22.00 11.98 -14.01
CA LYS A 556 21.37 13.16 -14.63
C LYS A 556 22.10 13.63 -15.89
N THR A 557 23.41 13.35 -16.01
CA THR A 557 24.20 13.78 -17.18
C THR A 557 24.04 12.86 -18.39
N ILE A 558 23.52 11.65 -18.18
CA ILE A 558 23.33 10.65 -19.24
C ILE A 558 22.20 11.07 -20.18
N LYS A 559 22.50 11.09 -21.49
CA LYS A 559 21.52 11.44 -22.53
C LYS A 559 20.39 10.40 -22.56
N GLN A 560 19.15 10.89 -22.52
CA GLN A 560 17.96 10.05 -22.58
C GLN A 560 17.73 9.49 -23.99
N GLY A 561 17.04 8.36 -24.06
CA GLY A 561 16.49 7.79 -25.28
C GLY A 561 15.95 6.39 -25.08
N ASP A 562 15.86 5.62 -26.17
CA ASP A 562 15.16 4.35 -26.19
C ASP A 562 15.86 3.30 -25.34
N THR A 563 15.08 2.41 -24.76
CA THR A 563 15.53 1.50 -23.71
C THR A 563 15.17 0.07 -24.06
N SER A 564 16.17 -0.80 -24.13
CA SER A 564 15.99 -2.22 -24.39
C SER A 564 16.63 -3.05 -23.27
N GLY A 565 15.85 -3.98 -22.72
CA GLY A 565 16.29 -4.93 -21.69
C GLY A 565 17.35 -5.91 -22.19
N SER A 566 17.62 -5.96 -23.50
CA SER A 566 18.70 -6.76 -24.08
C SER A 566 20.09 -6.13 -23.96
N LEU A 567 20.16 -4.82 -23.69
CA LEU A 567 21.41 -4.06 -23.73
C LEU A 567 22.47 -4.54 -22.73
N PRO A 568 22.13 -4.85 -21.45
CA PRO A 568 23.12 -5.34 -20.49
C PRO A 568 23.84 -6.61 -20.95
N MET A 569 23.09 -7.61 -21.42
CA MET A 569 23.65 -8.88 -21.85
C MET A 569 24.41 -8.77 -23.18
N THR A 570 23.91 -7.98 -24.13
CA THR A 570 24.60 -7.76 -25.41
C THR A 570 25.88 -6.95 -25.23
N TRP A 571 25.87 -5.94 -24.36
CA TRP A 571 27.06 -5.20 -23.95
C TRP A 571 28.10 -6.12 -23.34
N ALA A 572 27.72 -6.93 -22.34
CA ALA A 572 28.63 -7.85 -21.64
C ALA A 572 29.25 -8.87 -22.61
N THR A 573 28.45 -9.39 -23.54
CA THR A 573 28.90 -10.27 -24.63
C THR A 573 29.96 -9.59 -25.50
N ARG A 574 29.67 -8.36 -25.97
CA ARG A 574 30.55 -7.61 -26.89
C ARG A 574 31.91 -7.29 -26.27
N ILE A 575 31.94 -6.97 -24.99
CA ILE A 575 33.18 -6.65 -24.28
C ILE A 575 33.88 -7.88 -23.67
N GLY A 576 33.27 -9.07 -23.78
CA GLY A 576 33.81 -10.31 -23.23
C GLY A 576 33.80 -10.41 -21.70
N LYS A 577 32.96 -9.62 -21.00
CA LYS A 577 32.85 -9.66 -19.54
C LYS A 577 31.94 -10.79 -19.08
N LYS A 578 32.36 -11.45 -18.01
CA LYS A 578 31.71 -12.64 -17.45
C LYS A 578 30.97 -12.29 -16.15
N PHE A 579 29.68 -12.56 -16.13
CA PHE A 579 28.75 -12.28 -15.05
C PHE A 579 27.85 -13.51 -14.85
N ASP A 580 27.60 -13.82 -13.58
CA ASP A 580 26.72 -14.92 -13.18
C ASP A 580 25.29 -14.41 -12.98
N VAL A 581 25.14 -13.13 -12.61
CA VAL A 581 23.84 -12.51 -12.33
C VAL A 581 23.72 -11.15 -13.02
N PHE A 582 22.63 -10.96 -13.76
CA PHE A 582 22.20 -9.66 -14.28
C PHE A 582 21.03 -9.13 -13.43
N LEU A 583 21.16 -7.91 -12.93
CA LEU A 583 20.12 -7.19 -12.20
C LEU A 583 19.67 -5.98 -13.02
N ILE A 584 18.46 -5.99 -13.56
CA ILE A 584 17.93 -4.88 -14.35
C ILE A 584 16.90 -4.11 -13.52
N PHE A 585 17.17 -2.84 -13.23
CA PHE A 585 16.21 -1.95 -12.60
C PHE A 585 15.50 -1.12 -13.66
N THR A 586 14.20 -1.34 -13.86
CA THR A 586 13.40 -0.66 -14.91
C THR A 586 11.94 -0.56 -14.50
N ASP A 587 11.16 0.27 -15.17
CA ASP A 587 9.70 0.27 -15.06
C ASP A 587 9.02 -0.74 -15.99
N ASN A 588 9.77 -1.54 -16.76
CA ASN A 588 9.28 -2.51 -17.77
C ASN A 588 8.59 -1.90 -19.00
N ASP A 589 8.63 -0.58 -19.17
CA ASP A 589 8.10 0.10 -20.35
C ASP A 589 9.24 0.33 -21.36
N LEU A 590 9.79 -0.78 -21.88
CA LEU A 590 10.87 -0.78 -22.87
C LEU A 590 10.36 -0.43 -24.28
N ASN A 591 11.12 0.35 -25.02
CA ASN A 591 10.79 0.81 -26.37
C ASN A 591 11.96 0.67 -27.38
N GLY A 592 13.09 0.09 -26.97
CA GLY A 592 14.27 -0.05 -27.83
C GLY A 592 14.20 -1.25 -28.78
N GLU A 593 14.59 -1.03 -30.03
CA GLU A 593 14.78 -2.11 -31.02
C GLU A 593 15.89 -3.08 -30.60
N GLY A 594 15.74 -4.36 -30.93
CA GLY A 594 16.74 -5.38 -30.62
C GLY A 594 16.15 -6.77 -30.38
N PRO A 595 16.99 -7.77 -30.04
CA PRO A 595 16.50 -9.07 -29.62
C PRO A 595 15.72 -8.95 -28.31
N SER A 596 14.77 -9.84 -28.08
CA SER A 596 14.10 -9.93 -26.78
C SER A 596 15.12 -10.21 -25.66
N THR A 597 14.81 -9.75 -24.45
CA THR A 597 15.60 -9.98 -23.23
C THR A 597 15.96 -11.47 -23.06
N ILE A 598 15.01 -12.35 -23.36
CA ILE A 598 15.18 -13.81 -23.34
C ILE A 598 16.29 -14.23 -24.30
N ARG A 599 16.18 -13.84 -25.58
CA ARG A 599 17.18 -14.17 -26.60
C ARG A 599 18.54 -13.61 -26.25
N ALA A 600 18.60 -12.40 -25.68
CA ALA A 600 19.85 -11.79 -25.24
C ALA A 600 20.53 -12.58 -24.13
N LEU A 601 19.78 -13.05 -23.11
CA LEU A 601 20.32 -13.90 -22.05
C LEU A 601 20.74 -15.28 -22.57
N THR A 602 19.94 -15.92 -23.43
CA THR A 602 20.30 -17.21 -24.04
C THR A 602 21.59 -17.09 -24.87
N ASN A 603 21.73 -16.02 -25.65
CA ASN A 603 22.94 -15.75 -26.41
C ASN A 603 24.15 -15.50 -25.50
N TYR A 604 23.95 -14.77 -24.40
CA TYR A 604 24.99 -14.54 -23.40
C TYR A 604 25.47 -15.84 -22.77
N ARG A 605 24.55 -16.70 -22.30
CA ARG A 605 24.86 -18.03 -21.74
C ARG A 605 25.74 -18.84 -22.71
N ARG A 606 25.34 -18.89 -23.99
CA ARG A 606 26.07 -19.59 -25.05
C ARG A 606 27.47 -19.02 -25.32
N GLN A 607 27.60 -17.69 -25.38
CA GLN A 607 28.87 -17.05 -25.77
C GLN A 607 29.85 -16.91 -24.61
N SER A 608 29.37 -16.71 -23.39
CA SER A 608 30.20 -16.58 -22.18
C SER A 608 30.65 -17.93 -21.62
N GLY A 609 29.91 -19.01 -21.93
CA GLY A 609 30.07 -20.34 -21.34
C GLY A 609 29.46 -20.48 -19.94
N ILE A 610 28.62 -19.53 -19.52
CA ILE A 610 27.96 -19.52 -18.21
C ILE A 610 26.51 -19.92 -18.41
N GLU A 611 26.23 -21.22 -18.47
CA GLU A 611 24.88 -21.73 -18.72
C GLU A 611 23.88 -21.34 -17.61
N GLU A 612 24.38 -21.26 -16.38
CA GLU A 612 23.61 -20.89 -15.17
C GLU A 612 23.46 -19.38 -14.98
N ALA A 613 23.79 -18.54 -15.98
CA ALA A 613 23.64 -17.10 -15.84
C ALA A 613 22.17 -16.72 -15.59
N LYS A 614 21.92 -15.97 -14.51
CA LYS A 614 20.58 -15.59 -14.07
C LYS A 614 20.27 -14.13 -14.38
N LEU A 615 18.99 -13.83 -14.61
CA LEU A 615 18.48 -12.48 -14.82
C LEU A 615 17.39 -12.19 -13.79
N ILE A 616 17.52 -11.07 -13.10
CA ILE A 616 16.55 -10.57 -12.15
C ILE A 616 16.11 -9.19 -12.60
N VAL A 617 14.81 -9.01 -12.77
CA VAL A 617 14.19 -7.74 -13.16
C VAL A 617 13.57 -7.11 -11.93
N VAL A 618 14.06 -5.94 -11.52
CA VAL A 618 13.52 -5.17 -10.40
C VAL A 618 12.56 -4.12 -10.95
N SER A 619 11.28 -4.41 -10.81
CA SER A 619 10.19 -3.62 -11.38
C SER A 619 9.87 -2.40 -10.53
N MET A 620 10.11 -1.21 -11.07
CA MET A 620 9.92 0.06 -10.36
C MET A 620 8.51 0.64 -10.50
N ALA A 621 7.63 -0.01 -11.26
CA ALA A 621 6.25 0.41 -11.52
C ALA A 621 5.23 -0.73 -11.36
N ALA A 622 4.01 -0.39 -10.94
CA ALA A 622 2.88 -1.33 -10.79
C ALA A 622 2.12 -1.58 -12.11
N ASN A 623 2.85 -1.79 -13.20
CA ASN A 623 2.27 -2.24 -14.47
C ASN A 623 2.24 -3.78 -14.53
N ALA A 624 1.55 -4.31 -15.54
CA ALA A 624 1.34 -5.75 -15.73
C ALA A 624 2.26 -6.35 -16.81
N SER A 625 3.35 -5.65 -17.14
CA SER A 625 4.33 -6.05 -18.14
C SER A 625 5.57 -6.62 -17.46
N SER A 626 6.15 -7.68 -18.01
CA SER A 626 7.44 -8.22 -17.60
C SER A 626 8.34 -8.47 -18.81
N ILE A 627 9.64 -8.38 -18.55
CA ILE A 627 10.70 -8.72 -19.50
C ILE A 627 11.40 -10.04 -19.11
N ALA A 628 11.07 -10.59 -17.93
CA ALA A 628 11.49 -11.90 -17.45
C ALA A 628 10.49 -12.97 -17.90
N SER A 629 11.00 -14.13 -18.34
CA SER A 629 10.12 -15.23 -18.74
C SER A 629 9.74 -16.11 -17.54
N PRO A 630 8.46 -16.41 -17.33
CA PRO A 630 8.05 -17.36 -16.27
C PRO A 630 8.47 -18.81 -16.59
N ASP A 631 8.79 -19.11 -17.84
CA ASP A 631 9.20 -20.46 -18.28
C ASP A 631 10.71 -20.71 -18.09
N ASP A 632 11.52 -19.65 -17.91
CA ASP A 632 12.96 -19.76 -17.68
C ASP A 632 13.26 -19.66 -16.18
N LYS A 633 13.69 -20.78 -15.58
CA LYS A 633 14.04 -20.85 -14.15
C LYS A 633 15.20 -19.94 -13.75
N GLY A 634 16.00 -19.48 -14.72
CA GLY A 634 17.07 -18.52 -14.50
C GLY A 634 16.62 -17.07 -14.72
N MET A 635 15.31 -16.80 -14.86
CA MET A 635 14.76 -15.45 -14.87
C MET A 635 13.77 -15.24 -13.73
N MET A 636 13.81 -14.08 -13.08
CA MET A 636 12.87 -13.72 -12.03
C MET A 636 12.47 -12.24 -12.13
N ASP A 637 11.21 -11.97 -11.81
CA ASP A 637 10.69 -10.61 -11.67
C ASP A 637 10.44 -10.33 -10.19
N ILE A 638 11.03 -9.25 -9.67
CA ILE A 638 10.85 -8.83 -8.29
C ILE A 638 10.26 -7.43 -8.24
N VAL A 639 9.41 -7.22 -7.24
CA VAL A 639 8.80 -5.92 -7.01
C VAL A 639 9.82 -4.98 -6.40
N GLY A 640 10.03 -3.83 -7.03
CA GLY A 640 10.87 -2.77 -6.53
C GLY A 640 10.48 -2.36 -5.10
N PHE A 641 11.48 -2.02 -4.31
CA PHE A 641 11.35 -1.64 -2.90
C PHE A 641 10.79 -2.67 -1.92
N ASP A 642 10.58 -3.94 -2.27
CA ASP A 642 10.39 -4.95 -1.22
C ASP A 642 11.64 -4.94 -0.30
N PRO A 643 11.51 -4.72 1.02
CA PRO A 643 12.65 -4.70 1.94
C PRO A 643 13.42 -6.04 1.96
N SER A 644 12.81 -7.10 1.44
CA SER A 644 13.38 -8.44 1.30
C SER A 644 14.12 -8.63 -0.03
N ILE A 645 14.23 -7.62 -0.89
CA ILE A 645 14.95 -7.71 -2.18
C ILE A 645 16.30 -8.42 -2.04
N PRO A 646 17.19 -8.03 -1.10
CA PRO A 646 18.49 -8.70 -0.96
C PRO A 646 18.35 -10.20 -0.69
N GLN A 647 17.39 -10.60 0.16
CA GLN A 647 17.16 -11.99 0.52
C GLN A 647 16.58 -12.78 -0.65
N ILE A 648 15.62 -12.20 -1.37
CA ILE A 648 15.01 -12.79 -2.58
C ILE A 648 16.06 -13.00 -3.67
N ILE A 649 16.93 -11.99 -3.89
CA ILE A 649 18.04 -12.10 -4.85
C ILE A 649 18.96 -13.24 -4.45
N HIS A 650 19.40 -13.29 -3.19
CA HIS A 650 20.28 -14.34 -2.72
C HIS A 650 19.65 -15.73 -2.86
N ASP A 651 18.41 -15.93 -2.41
CA ASP A 651 17.76 -17.23 -2.46
C ASP A 651 17.57 -17.71 -3.90
N PHE A 652 17.17 -16.83 -4.81
CA PHE A 652 17.06 -17.19 -6.22
C PHE A 652 18.41 -17.52 -6.85
N VAL A 653 19.43 -16.71 -6.57
CA VAL A 653 20.77 -16.89 -7.11
C VAL A 653 21.41 -18.19 -6.60
N MET A 654 21.19 -18.53 -5.32
CA MET A 654 21.66 -19.77 -4.71
C MET A 654 20.80 -21.00 -5.05
N GLY A 655 19.65 -20.83 -5.70
CA GLY A 655 18.76 -21.93 -6.11
C GLY A 655 17.83 -22.45 -5.01
N ASN A 656 17.53 -21.63 -4.00
CA ASN A 656 16.60 -21.93 -2.92
C ASN A 656 15.13 -21.68 -3.32
N ILE A 657 14.88 -20.92 -4.39
CA ILE A 657 13.55 -20.62 -4.95
C ILE A 657 13.54 -20.73 -6.47
#